data_AF-A0A7W5FM42-F1
#
_entry.id   AF-A0A7W5FM42-F1
#
_cell.length_a   1.000
_cell.length_b   1.000
_cell.length_c   1.000
_cell.angle_alpha   90.00
_cell.angle_beta   90.00
_cell.angle_gamma   90.00
#
_symmetry.space_group_name_H-M   'P 1'
#
loop_
_entity.id
_entity.type
_entity.pdbx_description
1 polymer ?
#
loop_
_entity_poly.entity_id
_entity_poly.type
_entity_poly.pdbx_seq_one_letter_code
_entity_poly.pdbx_strand_id
1 'polypeptide(L)'
;MFRKRIRWKRLFIALASLAAVALLIYLYDQSGTNAYPNKGKQHAMLRLEDIGPGGEYGTLEGLGKLRAVLEGLEQSGTAFHMAVIPRSIQVDDDGQWTNRGIDDPNPDAYMQAFIRLLQNAEQGGAVLGMHGYTHQYGEEVREDQNHISGIAREFKVPGAEETFEPSYAADRIERSLQAFDQIGLTPAFWESPHYKDTRDQEEVFRSYMGILYEPDLYSLRSFKDLNMKEQENTYGSTTLGSVYVPAPLKYIHDDASVDRVVDRASGYNGLGAVYFHPFLEFKALEPVLDEAGKPVVRDGLPEYRYPQGSESLLQKLVGGLEQEGYRFISLHEAVPFSPANRLTIEASPAGLAPMFGDVTGDGQADAVIQQEDRIALIEGAFGWPRNQAQQPMQTWLARSASPDEALLLADADMDGRAELIVYNKASGLLQYSTWNGTNGSALAAIGELPAQLESLQPLKTEQPGTASVEWLARQQGKLIDISFADGTLSWEETAIALPDEDQLQLGQLDGEGSEELLVIPPTGNGSIMTYSRQANGVWVAAGTIPIPDDMKKSQLLVQDTNGDGRDDLIAYLPSSGVWQVTLNQGNGAWTPMDNPYGPWASGVNRIALTADFDGNGKGDIASYDPKEQVVDLSLSFQP
;
A
#
# COMPACT_ATOMS: atom_id res chain seq x y z
N MET A 1 54.70 -30.02 19.53
CA MET A 1 53.61 -29.39 20.32
C MET A 1 53.30 -27.93 19.94
N PHE A 2 54.29 -27.11 19.57
CA PHE A 2 54.11 -25.68 19.27
C PHE A 2 53.20 -25.35 18.06
N ARG A 3 53.31 -26.10 16.94
CA ARG A 3 52.49 -25.88 15.73
C ARG A 3 50.99 -26.13 15.91
N LYS A 4 50.59 -27.07 16.78
CA LYS A 4 49.16 -27.33 17.07
C LYS A 4 48.52 -26.19 17.87
N ARG A 5 49.23 -25.63 18.86
CA ARG A 5 48.77 -24.47 19.66
C ARG A 5 48.54 -23.21 18.80
N ILE A 6 49.39 -22.97 17.81
CA ILE A 6 49.23 -21.82 16.89
C ILE A 6 48.00 -22.01 15.98
N ARG A 7 47.73 -23.23 15.51
CA ARG A 7 46.53 -23.55 14.72
C ARG A 7 45.23 -23.35 15.51
N TRP A 8 45.18 -23.81 16.76
CA TRP A 8 44.01 -23.61 17.64
C TRP A 8 43.78 -22.15 18.01
N LYS A 9 44.85 -21.37 18.25
CA LYS A 9 44.72 -19.92 18.47
C LYS A 9 44.19 -19.20 17.23
N ARG A 10 44.66 -19.55 16.03
CA ARG A 10 44.15 -18.97 14.78
C ARG A 10 42.69 -19.33 14.52
N LEU A 11 42.29 -20.57 14.80
CA LEU A 11 40.89 -21.01 14.68
C LEU A 11 39.98 -20.30 15.68
N PHE A 12 40.42 -20.14 16.93
CA PHE A 12 39.67 -19.42 17.96
C PHE A 12 39.51 -17.94 17.63
N ILE A 13 40.58 -17.28 17.15
CA ILE A 13 40.51 -15.88 16.69
C ILE A 13 39.54 -15.76 15.51
N ALA A 14 39.61 -16.67 14.52
CA ALA A 14 38.68 -16.64 13.39
C ALA A 14 37.22 -16.82 13.81
N LEU A 15 36.93 -17.76 14.73
CA LEU A 15 35.59 -17.96 15.26
C LEU A 15 35.10 -16.78 16.11
N ALA A 16 35.97 -16.19 16.94
CA ALA A 16 35.64 -15.01 17.72
C ALA A 16 35.40 -13.77 16.83
N SER A 17 36.16 -13.62 15.74
CA SER A 17 35.94 -12.57 14.74
C SER A 17 34.63 -12.79 13.98
N LEU A 18 34.30 -14.02 13.58
CA LEU A 18 33.01 -14.36 12.97
C LEU A 18 31.84 -14.08 13.92
N ALA A 19 31.97 -14.45 15.20
CA ALA A 19 30.95 -14.15 16.21
C ALA A 19 30.81 -12.65 16.47
N ALA A 20 31.92 -11.90 16.48
CA ALA A 20 31.90 -10.44 16.64
C ALA A 20 31.29 -9.74 15.41
N VAL A 21 31.57 -10.22 14.19
CA VAL A 21 30.96 -9.72 12.95
C VAL A 21 29.47 -10.04 12.93
N ALA A 22 29.07 -11.27 13.29
CA ALA A 22 27.67 -11.64 13.42
C ALA A 22 26.95 -10.80 14.50
N LEU A 23 27.62 -10.52 15.62
CA LEU A 23 27.09 -9.65 16.67
C LEU A 23 26.99 -8.19 16.20
N LEU A 24 27.96 -7.69 15.44
CA LEU A 24 27.93 -6.34 14.89
C LEU A 24 26.86 -6.19 13.81
N ILE A 25 26.70 -7.17 12.92
CA ILE A 25 25.60 -7.24 11.96
C ILE A 25 24.28 -7.27 12.72
N TYR A 26 24.14 -8.16 13.71
CA TYR A 26 22.96 -8.24 14.56
C TYR A 26 22.66 -6.90 15.26
N LEU A 27 23.66 -6.23 15.85
CA LEU A 27 23.45 -4.95 16.53
C LEU A 27 23.11 -3.81 15.56
N TYR A 28 23.73 -3.78 14.38
CA TYR A 28 23.43 -2.80 13.32
C TYR A 28 21.98 -2.96 12.84
N ASP A 29 21.57 -4.21 12.60
CA ASP A 29 20.22 -4.61 12.22
C ASP A 29 19.13 -4.21 13.23
N GLN A 30 19.52 -4.05 14.51
CA GLN A 30 18.59 -3.88 15.64
C GLN A 30 18.51 -2.43 16.17
N SER A 31 19.30 -1.50 15.63
CA SER A 31 19.46 -0.16 16.21
C SER A 31 18.60 0.94 15.60
N GLY A 32 17.98 0.72 14.43
CA GLY A 32 17.14 1.72 13.75
C GLY A 32 15.67 1.65 14.16
N THR A 33 15.02 2.81 14.26
CA THR A 33 13.55 2.93 14.45
C THR A 33 12.77 2.21 13.35
N ASN A 34 13.31 2.14 12.14
CA ASN A 34 12.62 1.56 10.98
C ASN A 34 12.88 0.06 10.83
N ALA A 35 13.78 -0.51 11.65
CA ALA A 35 13.91 -1.96 11.78
C ALA A 35 12.84 -2.57 12.70
N TYR A 36 12.27 -1.75 13.59
CA TYR A 36 11.21 -2.10 14.53
C TYR A 36 10.20 -0.94 14.61
N PRO A 37 9.38 -0.75 13.55
CA PRO A 37 8.54 0.42 13.45
C PRO A 37 7.60 0.57 14.65
N ASN A 38 7.09 -0.51 15.24
CA ASN A 38 6.14 -0.43 16.36
C ASN A 38 6.78 -0.37 17.75
N LYS A 39 8.11 -0.24 17.82
CA LYS A 39 8.82 -0.11 19.10
C LYS A 39 8.35 1.13 19.87
N GLY A 40 7.82 0.92 21.06
CA GLY A 40 7.39 1.97 21.99
C GLY A 40 6.06 2.65 21.63
N LYS A 41 5.31 2.12 20.66
CA LYS A 41 4.07 2.73 20.17
C LYS A 41 2.80 2.15 20.77
N GLN A 42 2.89 0.96 21.36
CA GLN A 42 1.74 0.23 21.91
C GLN A 42 0.63 0.06 20.85
N HIS A 43 1.01 -0.33 19.64
CA HIS A 43 0.04 -0.69 18.59
C HIS A 43 -0.37 -2.15 18.73
N ALA A 44 -1.67 -2.42 18.61
CA ALA A 44 -2.24 -3.76 18.57
C ALA A 44 -2.94 -4.00 17.24
N MET A 45 -2.98 -5.27 16.81
CA MET A 45 -3.79 -5.68 15.66
C MET A 45 -4.51 -6.97 15.99
N LEU A 46 -5.77 -7.05 15.59
CA LEU A 46 -6.62 -8.23 15.74
C LEU A 46 -6.88 -8.83 14.37
N ARG A 47 -6.41 -10.07 14.15
CA ARG A 47 -6.82 -10.87 12.99
C ARG A 47 -7.83 -11.93 13.41
N LEU A 48 -8.99 -11.91 12.80
CA LEU A 48 -9.99 -12.96 12.88
C LEU A 48 -9.67 -14.02 11.83
N GLU A 49 -9.43 -15.27 12.25
CA GLU A 49 -9.00 -16.37 11.37
C GLU A 49 -10.13 -17.37 11.09
N ASP A 50 -9.88 -18.24 10.09
CA ASP A 50 -10.72 -19.36 9.68
C ASP A 50 -12.16 -19.00 9.26
N ILE A 51 -12.38 -17.80 8.72
CA ILE A 51 -13.72 -17.35 8.31
C ILE A 51 -14.06 -17.90 6.92
N GLY A 52 -14.90 -18.92 6.84
CA GLY A 52 -15.33 -19.51 5.57
C GLY A 52 -16.77 -19.99 5.58
N PRO A 53 -17.31 -20.46 4.43
CA PRO A 53 -18.71 -20.89 4.30
C PRO A 53 -18.99 -22.30 4.87
N GLY A 54 -18.20 -22.75 5.86
CA GLY A 54 -18.23 -24.09 6.43
C GLY A 54 -18.04 -24.10 7.95
N GLY A 55 -17.98 -25.30 8.53
CA GLY A 55 -17.81 -25.47 9.99
C GLY A 55 -18.86 -24.72 10.82
N GLU A 56 -18.40 -24.00 11.85
CA GLU A 56 -19.25 -23.21 12.76
C GLU A 56 -20.04 -22.09 12.05
N TYR A 57 -19.57 -21.66 10.88
CA TYR A 57 -20.22 -20.63 10.06
C TYR A 57 -21.21 -21.21 9.06
N GLY A 58 -21.26 -22.54 8.90
CA GLY A 58 -22.02 -23.27 7.87
C GLY A 58 -23.55 -23.21 7.96
N THR A 59 -24.11 -22.42 8.89
CA THR A 59 -25.55 -22.26 9.12
C THR A 59 -25.95 -20.80 9.20
N LEU A 60 -27.23 -20.47 8.92
CA LEU A 60 -27.74 -19.10 9.11
C LEU A 60 -27.60 -18.62 10.57
N GLU A 61 -27.71 -19.52 11.53
CA GLU A 61 -27.42 -19.23 12.94
C GLU A 61 -25.95 -18.83 13.14
N GLY A 62 -25.01 -19.60 12.60
CA GLY A 62 -23.58 -19.30 12.66
C GLY A 62 -23.25 -17.95 12.03
N LEU A 63 -23.82 -17.65 10.86
CA LEU A 63 -23.66 -16.33 10.21
C LEU A 63 -24.29 -15.19 11.03
N GLY A 64 -25.45 -15.43 11.66
CA GLY A 64 -26.09 -14.46 12.55
C GLY A 64 -25.26 -14.13 13.78
N LYS A 65 -24.56 -15.13 14.34
CA LYS A 65 -23.61 -14.95 15.44
C LYS A 65 -22.33 -14.27 14.99
N LEU A 66 -21.77 -14.65 13.84
CA LEU A 66 -20.61 -13.98 13.27
C LEU A 66 -20.89 -12.48 13.07
N ARG A 67 -22.07 -12.14 12.51
CA ARG A 67 -22.51 -10.74 12.39
C ARG A 67 -22.45 -9.98 13.72
N ALA A 68 -22.95 -10.58 14.81
CA ALA A 68 -22.94 -9.95 16.13
C ALA A 68 -21.52 -9.70 16.64
N VAL A 69 -20.56 -10.58 16.31
CA VAL A 69 -19.14 -10.37 16.64
C VAL A 69 -18.55 -9.21 15.83
N LEU A 70 -18.76 -9.20 14.52
CA LEU A 70 -18.23 -8.17 13.61
C LEU A 70 -18.78 -6.78 13.95
N GLU A 71 -20.09 -6.65 14.10
CA GLU A 71 -20.74 -5.39 14.48
C GLU A 71 -20.37 -4.96 15.91
N GLY A 72 -20.06 -5.91 16.80
CA GLY A 72 -19.56 -5.61 18.13
C GLY A 72 -18.21 -4.93 18.12
N LEU A 73 -17.28 -5.40 17.26
CA LEU A 73 -15.96 -4.79 17.07
C LEU A 73 -16.05 -3.43 16.36
N GLU A 74 -16.93 -3.31 15.36
CA GLU A 74 -17.20 -2.05 14.68
C GLU A 74 -17.74 -1.00 15.66
N GLN A 75 -18.72 -1.37 16.49
CA GLN A 75 -19.30 -0.48 17.50
C GLN A 75 -18.31 -0.06 18.59
N SER A 76 -17.33 -0.89 18.92
CA SER A 76 -16.26 -0.53 19.87
C SER A 76 -15.17 0.33 19.23
N GLY A 77 -15.18 0.52 17.90
CA GLY A 77 -14.11 1.20 17.16
C GLY A 77 -12.81 0.40 17.14
N THR A 78 -12.87 -0.92 17.37
CA THR A 78 -11.68 -1.79 17.39
C THR A 78 -11.35 -2.17 15.96
N ALA A 79 -10.23 -1.68 15.42
CA ALA A 79 -9.76 -2.11 14.10
C ALA A 79 -9.47 -3.62 14.07
N PHE A 80 -10.00 -4.33 13.07
CA PHE A 80 -9.83 -5.77 12.93
C PHE A 80 -9.69 -6.20 11.46
N HIS A 81 -9.18 -7.42 11.29
CA HIS A 81 -8.88 -8.01 10.00
C HIS A 81 -9.54 -9.37 9.90
N MET A 82 -9.85 -9.81 8.68
CA MET A 82 -10.52 -11.08 8.44
C MET A 82 -9.71 -11.93 7.47
N ALA A 83 -9.23 -13.09 7.93
CA ALA A 83 -8.63 -14.12 7.10
C ALA A 83 -9.76 -15.00 6.56
N VAL A 84 -10.14 -14.77 5.31
CA VAL A 84 -11.31 -15.39 4.67
C VAL A 84 -10.88 -16.58 3.84
N ILE A 85 -11.60 -17.69 4.00
CA ILE A 85 -11.49 -18.90 3.19
C ILE A 85 -12.58 -18.82 2.10
N PRO A 86 -12.22 -18.61 0.83
CA PRO A 86 -13.20 -18.41 -0.24
C PRO A 86 -14.15 -19.58 -0.46
N ARG A 87 -13.65 -20.81 -0.30
CA ARG A 87 -14.41 -22.04 -0.58
C ARG A 87 -14.24 -23.04 0.56
N SER A 88 -15.35 -23.69 0.94
CA SER A 88 -15.33 -24.83 1.83
C SER A 88 -15.56 -26.13 1.06
N ILE A 89 -14.78 -27.15 1.37
CA ILE A 89 -14.94 -28.52 0.86
C ILE A 89 -15.08 -29.43 2.06
N GLN A 90 -16.30 -29.85 2.40
CA GLN A 90 -16.53 -30.60 3.64
C GLN A 90 -17.54 -31.74 3.46
N VAL A 91 -17.38 -32.77 4.28
CA VAL A 91 -18.35 -33.85 4.42
C VAL A 91 -19.43 -33.40 5.40
N ASP A 92 -20.69 -33.45 4.99
CA ASP A 92 -21.82 -33.19 5.87
C ASP A 92 -22.11 -34.37 6.81
N ASP A 93 -23.03 -34.18 7.76
CA ASP A 93 -23.40 -35.20 8.75
C ASP A 93 -23.95 -36.48 8.10
N ASP A 94 -24.47 -36.39 6.87
CA ASP A 94 -25.01 -37.49 6.09
C ASP A 94 -23.94 -38.21 5.24
N GLY A 95 -22.68 -37.76 5.30
CA GLY A 95 -21.54 -38.34 4.61
C GLY A 95 -21.37 -37.88 3.16
N GLN A 96 -22.14 -36.88 2.71
CA GLN A 96 -22.00 -36.29 1.38
C GLN A 96 -20.96 -35.17 1.38
N TRP A 97 -20.16 -35.14 0.32
CA TRP A 97 -19.25 -34.04 0.06
C TRP A 97 -20.02 -32.84 -0.45
N THR A 98 -19.86 -31.73 0.25
CA THR A 98 -20.36 -30.43 -0.14
C THR A 98 -19.19 -29.53 -0.48
N ASN A 99 -19.35 -28.80 -1.58
CA ASN A 99 -18.39 -27.83 -2.06
C ASN A 99 -19.16 -26.54 -2.33
N ARG A 100 -18.84 -25.48 -1.60
CA ARG A 100 -19.52 -24.17 -1.69
C ARG A 100 -18.51 -23.06 -1.54
N GLY A 101 -18.62 -22.02 -2.36
CA GLY A 101 -17.71 -20.88 -2.30
C GLY A 101 -18.38 -19.57 -2.67
N ILE A 102 -17.73 -18.47 -2.28
CA ILE A 102 -18.16 -17.11 -2.63
C ILE A 102 -18.15 -16.86 -4.15
N ASP A 103 -17.39 -17.66 -4.88
CA ASP A 103 -17.26 -17.67 -6.34
C ASP A 103 -18.23 -18.64 -7.04
N ASP A 104 -19.17 -19.26 -6.32
CA ASP A 104 -20.20 -20.06 -6.96
C ASP A 104 -21.01 -19.19 -7.96
N PRO A 105 -21.22 -19.61 -9.22
CA PRO A 105 -21.86 -18.77 -10.25
C PRO A 105 -23.35 -18.53 -9.97
N ASN A 106 -23.97 -19.36 -9.14
CA ASN A 106 -25.35 -19.23 -8.70
C ASN A 106 -25.40 -19.49 -7.18
N PRO A 107 -25.00 -18.53 -6.34
CA PRO A 107 -24.92 -18.73 -4.91
C PRO A 107 -26.33 -18.90 -4.33
N ASP A 108 -26.51 -19.90 -3.46
CA ASP A 108 -27.76 -20.11 -2.76
C ASP A 108 -28.02 -19.01 -1.71
N ALA A 109 -29.19 -19.06 -1.06
CA ALA A 109 -29.58 -18.03 -0.09
C ALA A 109 -28.60 -17.91 1.11
N TYR A 110 -27.96 -19.01 1.50
CA TYR A 110 -26.95 -19.01 2.56
C TYR A 110 -25.68 -18.30 2.07
N MET A 111 -25.17 -18.68 0.90
CA MET A 111 -23.95 -18.10 0.36
C MET A 111 -24.11 -16.61 0.07
N GLN A 112 -25.28 -16.19 -0.44
CA GLN A 112 -25.60 -14.77 -0.59
C GLN A 112 -25.58 -14.00 0.74
N ALA A 113 -25.99 -14.63 1.85
CA ALA A 113 -25.93 -14.01 3.16
C ALA A 113 -24.48 -13.91 3.68
N PHE A 114 -23.64 -14.92 3.41
CA PHE A 114 -22.22 -14.88 3.74
C PHE A 114 -21.48 -13.81 2.93
N ILE A 115 -21.71 -13.73 1.62
CA ILE A 115 -21.13 -12.68 0.75
C ILE A 115 -21.49 -11.29 1.26
N ARG A 116 -22.77 -11.03 1.55
CA ARG A 116 -23.21 -9.73 2.11
C ARG A 116 -22.53 -9.40 3.43
N LEU A 117 -22.29 -10.40 4.28
CA LEU A 117 -21.61 -10.20 5.56
C LEU A 117 -20.16 -9.74 5.35
N LEU A 118 -19.44 -10.37 4.42
CA LEU A 118 -18.07 -9.96 4.08
C LEU A 118 -18.03 -8.54 3.50
N GLN A 119 -18.93 -8.22 2.57
CA GLN A 119 -19.05 -6.88 1.97
C GLN A 119 -19.39 -5.82 3.01
N ASN A 120 -20.32 -6.09 3.92
CA ASN A 120 -20.67 -5.17 4.99
C ASN A 120 -19.50 -4.97 5.96
N ALA A 121 -18.71 -6.03 6.24
CA ALA A 121 -17.54 -5.91 7.09
C ALA A 121 -16.46 -5.04 6.45
N GLU A 122 -16.15 -5.24 5.15
CA GLU A 122 -15.21 -4.40 4.40
C GLU A 122 -15.68 -2.93 4.36
N GLN A 123 -16.98 -2.71 4.07
CA GLN A 123 -17.57 -1.37 4.10
C GLN A 123 -17.53 -0.72 5.50
N GLY A 124 -17.61 -1.52 6.56
CA GLY A 124 -17.48 -1.10 7.95
C GLY A 124 -16.02 -0.85 8.39
N GLY A 125 -15.04 -0.97 7.49
CA GLY A 125 -13.63 -0.72 7.75
C GLY A 125 -12.82 -1.94 8.18
N ALA A 126 -13.39 -3.15 8.12
CA ALA A 126 -12.63 -4.38 8.30
C ALA A 126 -11.69 -4.59 7.10
N VAL A 127 -10.45 -4.99 7.36
CA VAL A 127 -9.50 -5.31 6.28
C VAL A 127 -9.51 -6.81 6.02
N LEU A 128 -9.93 -7.21 4.83
CA LEU A 128 -10.04 -8.62 4.46
C LEU A 128 -8.77 -9.12 3.77
N GLY A 129 -8.45 -10.39 3.95
CA GLY A 129 -7.36 -11.07 3.26
C GLY A 129 -7.69 -12.53 3.01
N MET A 130 -6.89 -13.15 2.15
CA MET A 130 -7.09 -14.53 1.72
C MET A 130 -6.38 -15.49 2.67
N HIS A 131 -7.12 -16.46 3.19
CA HIS A 131 -6.61 -17.51 4.05
C HIS A 131 -6.57 -18.86 3.31
N GLY A 132 -5.70 -18.93 2.29
CA GLY A 132 -5.75 -20.00 1.30
C GLY A 132 -6.93 -19.84 0.34
N TYR A 133 -7.28 -20.92 -0.36
CA TYR A 133 -8.48 -21.01 -1.20
C TYR A 133 -9.54 -21.89 -0.57
N THR A 134 -9.09 -23.02 -0.04
CA THR A 134 -9.97 -24.00 0.62
C THR A 134 -9.63 -24.26 2.06
N HIS A 135 -8.41 -23.90 2.50
CA HIS A 135 -7.85 -24.27 3.80
C HIS A 135 -7.76 -25.80 4.02
N GLN A 136 -8.17 -26.59 3.04
CA GLN A 136 -8.40 -28.02 3.12
C GLN A 136 -7.70 -28.71 1.94
N TYR A 137 -7.59 -30.03 1.99
CA TYR A 137 -7.07 -30.79 0.84
C TYR A 137 -7.82 -32.09 0.64
N GLY A 138 -8.12 -32.35 -0.64
CA GLY A 138 -8.76 -33.56 -1.12
C GLY A 138 -10.29 -33.49 -1.09
N GLU A 139 -10.90 -34.45 -1.78
CA GLU A 139 -12.36 -34.63 -1.89
C GLU A 139 -12.79 -36.00 -1.32
N GLU A 140 -11.93 -36.63 -0.53
CA GLU A 140 -12.16 -37.92 0.11
C GLU A 140 -11.74 -37.87 1.58
N VAL A 141 -12.32 -38.76 2.39
CA VAL A 141 -12.02 -38.82 3.82
C VAL A 141 -10.61 -39.39 3.96
N ARG A 142 -9.76 -38.64 4.67
CA ARG A 142 -8.36 -39.00 4.88
C ARG A 142 -8.11 -39.39 6.33
N GLU A 143 -7.26 -40.40 6.53
CA GLU A 143 -6.84 -40.82 7.88
C GLU A 143 -6.12 -39.72 8.67
N ASP A 144 -5.43 -38.81 7.96
CA ASP A 144 -4.72 -37.67 8.53
C ASP A 144 -5.61 -36.47 8.88
N GLN A 145 -6.94 -36.59 8.65
CA GLN A 145 -7.93 -35.54 8.92
C GLN A 145 -7.70 -34.24 8.14
N ASN A 146 -6.86 -34.25 7.10
CA ASN A 146 -6.50 -33.05 6.35
C ASN A 146 -7.61 -32.56 5.39
N HIS A 147 -8.81 -33.11 5.53
CA HIS A 147 -10.06 -32.68 4.90
C HIS A 147 -10.94 -31.87 5.87
N ILE A 148 -10.59 -31.77 7.16
CA ILE A 148 -11.39 -31.09 8.19
C ILE A 148 -10.89 -29.65 8.34
N SER A 149 -11.76 -28.67 8.10
CA SER A 149 -11.47 -27.25 8.31
C SER A 149 -10.99 -26.98 9.76
N GLY A 150 -9.90 -26.22 9.93
CA GLY A 150 -9.26 -25.93 11.23
C GLY A 150 -8.25 -26.98 11.75
N ILE A 151 -8.18 -28.16 11.14
CA ILE A 151 -7.09 -29.15 11.35
C ILE A 151 -6.22 -29.25 10.11
N ALA A 152 -6.87 -29.15 8.95
CA ALA A 152 -6.24 -29.28 7.65
C ALA A 152 -5.20 -28.20 7.42
N ARG A 153 -4.18 -28.59 6.66
CA ARG A 153 -3.30 -27.65 5.97
C ARG A 153 -3.54 -27.79 4.48
N GLU A 154 -3.80 -26.69 3.78
CA GLU A 154 -3.96 -26.70 2.32
C GLU A 154 -2.62 -26.99 1.59
N PHE A 155 -1.52 -26.68 2.26
CA PHE A 155 -0.15 -26.80 1.76
C PHE A 155 0.68 -27.80 2.57
N LYS A 156 1.73 -28.35 1.95
CA LYS A 156 2.64 -29.36 2.55
C LYS A 156 1.91 -30.58 3.11
N VAL A 157 0.88 -31.06 2.43
CA VAL A 157 0.02 -32.17 2.89
C VAL A 157 0.79 -33.50 2.81
N PRO A 158 0.85 -34.30 3.90
CA PRO A 158 1.53 -35.59 3.86
C PRO A 158 0.92 -36.52 2.81
N GLY A 159 1.76 -37.11 1.96
CA GLY A 159 1.30 -38.03 0.93
C GLY A 159 0.63 -37.36 -0.28
N ALA A 160 0.72 -36.04 -0.40
CA ALA A 160 0.27 -35.26 -1.56
C ALA A 160 1.38 -34.30 -1.99
N GLU A 161 2.35 -34.84 -2.75
CA GLU A 161 3.58 -34.13 -3.14
C GLU A 161 3.30 -32.87 -3.97
N GLU A 162 2.21 -32.84 -4.73
CA GLU A 162 1.81 -31.67 -5.51
C GLU A 162 1.56 -30.43 -4.66
N THR A 163 1.20 -30.60 -3.38
CA THR A 163 0.93 -29.49 -2.45
C THR A 163 2.18 -28.75 -1.96
N PHE A 164 3.37 -29.21 -2.37
CA PHE A 164 4.65 -28.57 -2.10
C PHE A 164 5.11 -27.68 -3.26
N GLU A 165 4.51 -27.84 -4.44
CA GLU A 165 4.95 -27.19 -5.66
C GLU A 165 4.53 -25.71 -5.70
N PRO A 166 5.37 -24.81 -6.26
CA PRO A 166 4.99 -23.41 -6.50
C PRO A 166 3.76 -23.25 -7.39
N SER A 167 3.58 -24.11 -8.40
CA SER A 167 2.40 -24.06 -9.27
C SER A 167 1.09 -24.37 -8.55
N TYR A 168 1.14 -25.21 -7.50
CA TYR A 168 -0.03 -25.46 -6.65
C TYR A 168 -0.39 -24.22 -5.83
N ALA A 169 0.60 -23.52 -5.27
CA ALA A 169 0.37 -22.25 -4.59
C ALA A 169 -0.19 -21.18 -5.53
N ALA A 170 0.29 -21.12 -6.77
CA ALA A 170 -0.21 -20.19 -7.77
C ALA A 170 -1.69 -20.44 -8.10
N ASP A 171 -2.07 -21.70 -8.35
CA ASP A 171 -3.49 -22.06 -8.56
C ASP A 171 -4.37 -21.62 -7.39
N ARG A 172 -3.90 -21.77 -6.13
CA ARG A 172 -4.69 -21.38 -4.96
C ARG A 172 -4.86 -19.87 -4.86
N ILE A 173 -3.78 -19.10 -4.94
CA ILE A 173 -3.90 -17.64 -4.82
C ILE A 173 -4.67 -17.02 -5.98
N GLU A 174 -4.49 -17.52 -7.22
CA GLU A 174 -5.24 -17.04 -8.38
C GLU A 174 -6.76 -17.29 -8.22
N ARG A 175 -7.15 -18.46 -7.73
CA ARG A 175 -8.56 -18.76 -7.47
C ARG A 175 -9.12 -17.94 -6.31
N SER A 176 -8.35 -17.71 -5.26
CA SER A 176 -8.79 -16.86 -4.14
C SER A 176 -8.98 -15.41 -4.60
N LEU A 177 -8.06 -14.87 -5.40
CA LEU A 177 -8.17 -13.54 -5.98
C LEU A 177 -9.41 -13.43 -6.87
N GLN A 178 -9.61 -14.41 -7.78
CA GLN A 178 -10.79 -14.46 -8.63
C GLN A 178 -12.08 -14.51 -7.81
N ALA A 179 -12.07 -15.25 -6.70
CA ALA A 179 -13.24 -15.40 -5.85
C ALA A 179 -13.61 -14.10 -5.11
N PHE A 180 -12.62 -13.33 -4.65
CA PHE A 180 -12.82 -12.00 -4.08
C PHE A 180 -13.34 -11.00 -5.14
N ASP A 181 -12.69 -10.96 -6.30
CA ASP A 181 -13.05 -10.07 -7.41
C ASP A 181 -14.49 -10.29 -7.88
N GLN A 182 -14.92 -11.56 -8.02
CA GLN A 182 -16.28 -11.91 -8.45
C GLN A 182 -17.39 -11.35 -7.55
N ILE A 183 -17.09 -11.10 -6.27
CA ILE A 183 -18.04 -10.52 -5.31
C ILE A 183 -17.71 -9.07 -4.94
N GLY A 184 -16.79 -8.42 -5.64
CA GLY A 184 -16.43 -7.03 -5.45
C GLY A 184 -15.73 -6.75 -4.12
N LEU A 185 -14.93 -7.69 -3.62
CA LEU A 185 -14.04 -7.49 -2.47
C LEU A 185 -12.60 -7.32 -2.93
N THR A 186 -11.81 -6.55 -2.18
CA THR A 186 -10.39 -6.33 -2.47
C THR A 186 -9.52 -6.91 -1.35
N PRO A 187 -8.82 -8.04 -1.58
CA PRO A 187 -8.02 -8.64 -0.52
C PRO A 187 -6.76 -7.79 -0.28
N ALA A 188 -6.46 -7.43 0.97
CA ALA A 188 -5.30 -6.63 1.33
C ALA A 188 -4.04 -7.46 1.65
N PHE A 189 -4.21 -8.73 2.00
CA PHE A 189 -3.11 -9.61 2.39
C PHE A 189 -3.35 -11.08 2.02
N TRP A 190 -2.26 -11.84 1.94
CA TRP A 190 -2.26 -13.29 1.97
C TRP A 190 -1.85 -13.80 3.35
N GLU A 191 -2.47 -14.89 3.82
CA GLU A 191 -2.01 -15.64 4.97
C GLU A 191 -2.16 -17.13 4.71
N SER A 192 -1.04 -17.86 4.70
CA SER A 192 -1.03 -19.29 4.40
C SER A 192 -1.67 -20.07 5.56
N PRO A 193 -2.66 -20.95 5.31
CA PRO A 193 -3.25 -21.86 6.29
C PRO A 193 -2.23 -22.46 7.26
N HIS A 194 -2.31 -22.02 8.53
CA HIS A 194 -1.43 -22.42 9.63
C HIS A 194 0.10 -22.25 9.37
N TYR A 195 0.47 -21.29 8.51
CA TYR A 195 1.84 -21.02 8.04
C TYR A 195 2.52 -22.29 7.48
N LYS A 196 1.78 -23.09 6.71
CA LYS A 196 2.23 -24.39 6.16
C LYS A 196 2.67 -24.36 4.71
N ASP A 197 3.14 -23.23 4.21
CA ASP A 197 3.73 -23.08 2.88
C ASP A 197 5.24 -23.34 2.86
N THR A 198 5.81 -23.57 1.67
CA THR A 198 7.26 -23.63 1.44
C THR A 198 7.84 -22.24 1.16
N ARG A 199 9.17 -22.08 1.26
CA ARG A 199 9.81 -20.80 0.91
C ARG A 199 9.60 -20.42 -0.56
N ASP A 200 9.55 -21.41 -1.45
CA ASP A 200 9.29 -21.20 -2.88
C ASP A 200 7.81 -20.82 -3.11
N GLN A 201 6.88 -21.30 -2.28
CA GLN A 201 5.49 -20.87 -2.30
C GLN A 201 5.31 -19.45 -1.74
N GLU A 202 6.07 -19.04 -0.72
CA GLU A 202 6.12 -17.64 -0.27
C GLU A 202 6.65 -16.70 -1.38
N GLU A 203 7.52 -17.16 -2.28
CA GLU A 203 7.88 -16.42 -3.50
C GLU A 203 6.67 -16.25 -4.42
N VAL A 204 5.84 -17.28 -4.59
CA VAL A 204 4.59 -17.16 -5.34
C VAL A 204 3.67 -16.12 -4.70
N PHE A 205 3.35 -16.24 -3.40
CA PHE A 205 2.38 -15.35 -2.76
C PHE A 205 2.81 -13.88 -2.77
N ARG A 206 4.10 -13.60 -2.53
CA ARG A 206 4.65 -12.24 -2.61
C ARG A 206 4.64 -11.65 -4.02
N SER A 207 4.48 -12.48 -5.04
CA SER A 207 4.36 -12.02 -6.42
C SER A 207 2.94 -11.50 -6.73
N TYR A 208 1.91 -11.98 -6.04
CA TYR A 208 0.54 -11.47 -6.20
C TYR A 208 0.16 -10.43 -5.13
N MET A 209 0.83 -10.46 -3.95
CA MET A 209 0.49 -9.62 -2.80
C MET A 209 1.73 -8.90 -2.27
N GLY A 210 1.59 -7.60 -1.99
CA GLY A 210 2.63 -6.83 -1.30
C GLY A 210 2.75 -7.15 0.20
N ILE A 211 1.68 -7.68 0.80
CA ILE A 211 1.59 -7.97 2.24
C ILE A 211 1.25 -9.45 2.46
N LEU A 212 2.08 -10.10 3.27
CA LEU A 212 1.83 -11.40 3.86
C LEU A 212 1.52 -11.18 5.33
N TYR A 213 0.29 -11.42 5.77
CA TYR A 213 -0.09 -11.28 7.18
C TYR A 213 0.30 -12.54 7.95
N GLU A 214 1.58 -12.88 7.94
CA GLU A 214 2.14 -14.02 8.65
C GLU A 214 3.60 -13.74 9.03
N PRO A 215 4.18 -14.50 9.98
CA PRO A 215 5.58 -14.30 10.31
C PRO A 215 6.52 -14.80 9.19
N ASP A 216 7.54 -14.02 8.84
CA ASP A 216 8.69 -14.53 8.08
C ASP A 216 9.50 -15.45 8.99
N LEU A 217 9.28 -16.77 8.88
CA LEU A 217 9.93 -17.78 9.71
C LEU A 217 11.45 -17.83 9.53
N TYR A 218 11.99 -17.12 8.53
CA TYR A 218 13.42 -16.99 8.26
C TYR A 218 14.03 -15.69 8.82
N SER A 219 13.22 -14.81 9.42
CA SER A 219 13.64 -13.55 10.03
C SER A 219 13.38 -13.53 11.53
N LEU A 220 14.44 -13.37 12.32
CA LEU A 220 14.31 -13.21 13.78
C LEU A 220 13.51 -11.95 14.17
N ARG A 221 13.41 -10.96 13.27
CA ARG A 221 12.67 -9.72 13.52
C ARG A 221 11.16 -9.98 13.57
N SER A 222 10.69 -10.92 12.76
CA SER A 222 9.26 -11.26 12.65
C SER A 222 8.69 -11.88 13.94
N PHE A 223 9.53 -12.26 14.90
CA PHE A 223 9.05 -12.64 16.24
C PHE A 223 8.74 -11.45 17.16
N LYS A 224 9.01 -10.21 16.72
CA LYS A 224 8.83 -8.99 17.52
C LYS A 224 8.02 -7.90 16.81
N ASP A 225 8.14 -7.79 15.49
CA ASP A 225 7.55 -6.68 14.75
C ASP A 225 7.45 -7.02 13.26
N LEU A 226 6.86 -6.10 12.49
CA LEU A 226 6.82 -6.11 11.04
C LEU A 226 8.22 -6.37 10.45
N ASN A 227 8.26 -7.15 9.37
CA ASN A 227 9.49 -7.45 8.67
C ASN A 227 9.35 -7.08 7.20
N MET A 228 10.02 -6.00 6.80
CA MET A 228 10.14 -5.62 5.40
C MET A 228 11.21 -6.46 4.72
N LYS A 229 10.83 -7.13 3.63
CA LYS A 229 11.72 -7.95 2.82
C LYS A 229 11.98 -7.28 1.48
N GLU A 230 13.09 -6.57 1.40
CA GLU A 230 13.54 -5.86 0.21
C GLU A 230 14.32 -6.78 -0.74
N GLN A 231 13.61 -7.64 -1.46
CA GLN A 231 14.21 -8.55 -2.44
C GLN A 231 13.39 -8.55 -3.72
N GLU A 232 14.07 -8.67 -4.86
CA GLU A 232 13.40 -8.98 -6.12
C GLU A 232 12.73 -10.35 -6.05
N ASN A 233 11.49 -10.38 -6.53
CA ASN A 233 10.73 -11.58 -6.77
C ASN A 233 10.57 -11.75 -8.27
N THR A 234 10.71 -12.95 -8.80
CA THR A 234 10.73 -13.21 -10.26
C THR A 234 9.64 -14.20 -10.68
N TYR A 235 8.80 -14.66 -9.75
CA TYR A 235 7.69 -15.53 -10.10
C TYR A 235 6.61 -14.74 -10.85
N GLY A 236 6.28 -15.18 -12.08
CA GLY A 236 5.35 -14.47 -12.98
C GLY A 236 6.02 -13.26 -13.63
N SER A 237 6.00 -12.12 -12.93
CA SER A 237 6.67 -10.88 -13.32
C SER A 237 7.65 -10.45 -12.22
N THR A 238 8.71 -9.74 -12.62
CA THR A 238 9.68 -9.24 -11.64
C THR A 238 9.10 -8.10 -10.84
N THR A 239 9.18 -8.15 -9.52
CA THR A 239 8.73 -7.09 -8.62
C THR A 239 9.64 -6.95 -7.40
N LEU A 240 9.56 -5.83 -6.67
CA LEU A 240 10.46 -5.54 -5.54
C LEU A 240 9.71 -5.38 -4.22
N GLY A 241 10.16 -6.13 -3.21
CA GLY A 241 9.72 -5.89 -1.83
C GLY A 241 8.45 -6.64 -1.43
N SER A 242 8.27 -6.83 -0.13
CA SER A 242 7.05 -7.38 0.48
C SER A 242 7.11 -7.16 2.00
N VAL A 243 5.96 -6.98 2.65
CA VAL A 243 5.88 -6.82 4.11
C VAL A 243 5.31 -8.09 4.74
N TYR A 244 6.01 -8.61 5.76
CA TYR A 244 5.49 -9.67 6.62
C TYR A 244 4.97 -9.07 7.92
N VAL A 245 3.70 -9.32 8.24
CA VAL A 245 3.03 -8.85 9.47
C VAL A 245 2.85 -10.06 10.40
N PRO A 246 3.59 -10.17 11.50
CA PRO A 246 3.42 -11.30 12.42
C PRO A 246 2.27 -11.09 13.41
N ALA A 247 1.95 -12.15 14.17
CA ALA A 247 1.11 -12.08 15.37
C ALA A 247 1.88 -12.53 16.64
N PRO A 248 2.77 -11.69 17.20
CA PRO A 248 3.71 -12.11 18.25
C PRO A 248 3.08 -12.46 19.60
N LEU A 249 1.89 -11.91 19.89
CA LEU A 249 1.16 -12.21 21.12
C LEU A 249 0.43 -13.57 21.04
N LYS A 250 0.24 -14.09 19.83
CA LYS A 250 -0.28 -15.44 19.49
C LYS A 250 -1.80 -15.61 19.71
N TYR A 251 -2.23 -16.88 19.56
CA TYR A 251 -3.61 -17.35 19.62
C TYR A 251 -4.29 -17.24 20.99
N ILE A 252 -5.59 -16.94 20.95
CA ILE A 252 -6.52 -16.97 22.09
C ILE A 252 -7.53 -18.11 21.92
N HIS A 253 -7.71 -18.94 22.94
CA HIS A 253 -8.68 -20.07 22.94
C HIS A 253 -9.52 -20.20 24.22
N ASP A 254 -9.09 -19.59 25.32
CA ASP A 254 -9.76 -19.63 26.62
C ASP A 254 -9.40 -18.42 27.50
N ASP A 255 -10.06 -18.26 28.65
CA ASP A 255 -9.80 -17.15 29.58
C ASP A 255 -8.33 -17.11 30.01
N ALA A 256 -7.72 -18.27 30.28
CA ALA A 256 -6.32 -18.34 30.69
C ALA A 256 -5.36 -17.88 29.58
N SER A 257 -5.73 -18.05 28.30
CA SER A 257 -4.97 -17.54 27.17
C SER A 257 -5.08 -16.02 27.03
N VAL A 258 -6.23 -15.43 27.37
CA VAL A 258 -6.41 -13.98 27.44
C VAL A 258 -5.48 -13.40 28.50
N ASP A 259 -5.52 -13.93 29.73
CA ASP A 259 -4.65 -13.47 30.82
C ASP A 259 -3.16 -13.53 30.43
N ARG A 260 -2.73 -14.64 29.83
CA ARG A 260 -1.34 -14.80 29.35
C ARG A 260 -0.95 -13.80 28.27
N VAL A 261 -1.88 -13.38 27.42
CA VAL A 261 -1.61 -12.41 26.36
C VAL A 261 -1.53 -11.00 26.92
N VAL A 262 -2.46 -10.61 27.80
CA VAL A 262 -2.42 -9.32 28.49
C VAL A 262 -1.14 -9.19 29.34
N ASP A 263 -0.80 -10.22 30.12
CA ASP A 263 0.44 -10.26 30.91
C ASP A 263 1.69 -10.11 30.02
N ARG A 264 1.68 -10.74 28.84
CA ARG A 264 2.79 -10.61 27.88
C ARG A 264 2.86 -9.18 27.33
N ALA A 265 1.71 -8.59 26.99
CA ALA A 265 1.61 -7.28 26.37
C ALA A 265 2.19 -6.17 27.26
N SER A 266 2.03 -6.28 28.58
CA SER A 266 2.55 -5.32 29.58
C SER A 266 4.06 -5.06 29.51
N GLY A 267 4.83 -6.09 29.12
CA GLY A 267 6.29 -6.00 28.94
C GLY A 267 6.74 -6.01 27.49
N TYR A 268 5.81 -6.02 26.54
CA TYR A 268 6.10 -6.21 25.13
C TYR A 268 6.43 -4.87 24.45
N ASN A 269 7.42 -4.88 23.56
CA ASN A 269 7.92 -3.67 22.91
C ASN A 269 8.11 -3.90 21.41
N GLY A 270 6.99 -3.83 20.69
CA GLY A 270 6.84 -4.07 19.26
C GLY A 270 5.36 -4.12 18.91
N LEU A 271 5.00 -4.73 17.78
CA LEU A 271 3.61 -4.88 17.36
C LEU A 271 2.84 -5.90 18.21
N GLY A 272 1.85 -5.44 18.97
CA GLY A 272 0.96 -6.25 19.81
C GLY A 272 -0.12 -7.00 19.04
N ALA A 273 0.27 -7.75 17.99
CA ALA A 273 -0.68 -8.45 17.14
C ALA A 273 -1.07 -9.85 17.67
N VAL A 274 -2.36 -10.16 17.57
CA VAL A 274 -3.00 -11.42 17.98
C VAL A 274 -3.84 -12.01 16.85
N TYR A 275 -4.12 -13.31 16.93
CA TYR A 275 -5.15 -13.95 16.09
C TYR A 275 -6.19 -14.66 16.95
N PHE A 276 -7.43 -14.66 16.48
CA PHE A 276 -8.62 -15.10 17.22
C PHE A 276 -9.60 -15.79 16.28
N HIS A 277 -10.20 -16.90 16.70
CA HIS A 277 -11.29 -17.53 15.93
C HIS A 277 -12.65 -17.00 16.39
N PRO A 278 -13.42 -16.31 15.53
CA PRO A 278 -14.70 -15.70 15.93
C PRO A 278 -15.71 -16.66 16.55
N PHE A 279 -15.71 -17.93 16.14
CA PHE A 279 -16.66 -18.92 16.65
C PHE A 279 -16.53 -19.17 18.16
N LEU A 280 -15.40 -18.82 18.79
CA LEU A 280 -15.22 -18.91 20.24
C LEU A 280 -16.20 -18.01 21.02
N GLU A 281 -16.70 -16.96 20.38
CA GLU A 281 -17.69 -16.02 20.93
C GLU A 281 -19.13 -16.55 20.87
N PHE A 282 -19.40 -17.58 20.05
CA PHE A 282 -20.77 -18.01 19.76
C PHE A 282 -21.53 -18.51 20.99
N LYS A 283 -20.80 -19.07 21.96
CA LYS A 283 -21.36 -19.51 23.26
C LYS A 283 -21.70 -18.36 24.21
N ALA A 284 -21.15 -17.17 23.96
CA ALA A 284 -21.39 -15.96 24.75
C ALA A 284 -22.57 -15.14 24.22
N LEU A 285 -23.17 -15.53 23.09
CA LEU A 285 -24.25 -14.82 22.44
C LEU A 285 -25.62 -15.44 22.76
N GLU A 286 -26.63 -14.60 22.89
CA GLU A 286 -28.04 -15.01 23.01
C GLU A 286 -28.87 -14.50 21.81
N PRO A 287 -29.90 -15.25 21.38
CA PRO A 287 -30.76 -14.80 20.30
C PRO A 287 -31.61 -13.59 20.73
N VAL A 288 -31.80 -12.64 19.82
CA VAL A 288 -32.76 -11.54 19.99
C VAL A 288 -34.14 -12.07 19.62
N LEU A 289 -35.10 -11.97 20.55
CA LEU A 289 -36.47 -12.46 20.36
C LEU A 289 -37.48 -11.30 20.26
N ASP A 290 -38.49 -11.47 19.42
CA ASP A 290 -39.65 -10.57 19.33
C ASP A 290 -40.62 -10.76 20.51
N GLU A 291 -41.70 -9.96 20.55
CA GLU A 291 -42.74 -10.03 21.60
C GLU A 291 -43.42 -11.41 21.69
N ALA A 292 -43.38 -12.21 20.63
CA ALA A 292 -43.94 -13.55 20.56
C ALA A 292 -42.90 -14.66 20.91
N GLY A 293 -41.68 -14.28 21.26
CA GLY A 293 -40.58 -15.20 21.57
C GLY A 293 -39.93 -15.85 20.35
N LYS A 294 -40.11 -15.30 19.14
CA LYS A 294 -39.46 -15.79 17.91
C LYS A 294 -38.18 -15.02 17.62
N PRO A 295 -37.15 -15.66 17.03
CA PRO A 295 -35.93 -14.96 16.62
C PRO A 295 -36.23 -13.79 15.68
N VAL A 296 -35.71 -12.62 16.01
CA VAL A 296 -35.67 -11.47 15.10
C VAL A 296 -34.73 -11.81 13.96
N VAL A 297 -35.11 -11.46 12.74
CA VAL A 297 -34.31 -11.70 11.53
C VAL A 297 -34.07 -10.38 10.83
N ARG A 298 -32.79 -10.09 10.54
CA ARG A 298 -32.33 -8.94 9.76
C ARG A 298 -31.53 -9.45 8.59
N ASP A 299 -31.85 -8.98 7.38
CA ASP A 299 -31.16 -9.34 6.12
C ASP A 299 -31.03 -10.85 5.84
N GLY A 300 -32.02 -11.61 6.32
CA GLY A 300 -32.07 -13.06 6.17
C GLY A 300 -31.29 -13.85 7.23
N LEU A 301 -30.66 -13.18 8.19
CA LEU A 301 -29.93 -13.81 9.30
C LEU A 301 -30.61 -13.57 10.65
N PRO A 302 -30.72 -14.59 11.53
CA PRO A 302 -31.17 -14.40 12.90
C PRO A 302 -30.28 -13.43 13.67
N GLU A 303 -30.88 -12.57 14.47
CA GLU A 303 -30.15 -11.60 15.30
C GLU A 303 -29.69 -12.22 16.62
N TYR A 304 -28.45 -11.89 16.99
CA TYR A 304 -27.80 -12.29 18.23
C TYR A 304 -27.19 -11.06 18.90
N ARG A 305 -27.02 -11.14 20.22
CA ARG A 305 -26.38 -10.09 21.02
C ARG A 305 -25.61 -10.70 22.18
N TYR A 306 -24.68 -9.93 22.72
CA TYR A 306 -24.08 -10.21 24.02
C TYR A 306 -25.10 -9.92 25.15
N PRO A 307 -25.30 -10.83 26.12
CA PRO A 307 -26.08 -10.55 27.30
C PRO A 307 -25.57 -9.32 28.06
N GLN A 308 -26.48 -8.54 28.64
CA GLN A 308 -26.10 -7.35 29.38
C GLN A 308 -25.24 -7.73 30.60
N GLY A 309 -24.04 -7.13 30.70
CA GLY A 309 -23.12 -7.36 31.82
C GLY A 309 -22.33 -8.66 31.75
N SER A 310 -22.43 -9.44 30.66
CA SER A 310 -21.46 -10.49 30.38
C SER A 310 -20.23 -9.92 29.70
N GLU A 311 -19.07 -10.51 29.96
CA GLU A 311 -17.82 -10.17 29.29
C GLU A 311 -17.29 -11.42 28.59
N SER A 312 -17.20 -11.36 27.26
CA SER A 312 -16.74 -12.46 26.42
C SER A 312 -15.20 -12.55 26.38
N LEU A 313 -14.66 -13.57 25.71
CA LEU A 313 -13.20 -13.72 25.57
C LEU A 313 -12.62 -12.55 24.78
N LEU A 314 -13.27 -12.20 23.68
CA LEU A 314 -12.84 -11.10 22.82
C LEU A 314 -12.93 -9.75 23.53
N GLN A 315 -14.01 -9.50 24.29
CA GLN A 315 -14.17 -8.26 25.06
C GLN A 315 -13.10 -8.10 26.14
N LYS A 316 -12.78 -9.18 26.87
CA LYS A 316 -11.67 -9.18 27.85
C LYS A 316 -10.31 -8.93 27.20
N LEU A 317 -10.08 -9.51 26.02
CA LEU A 317 -8.84 -9.34 25.28
C LEU A 317 -8.65 -7.88 24.84
N VAL A 318 -9.67 -7.31 24.18
CA VAL A 318 -9.64 -5.93 23.70
C VAL A 318 -9.47 -4.97 24.88
N GLY A 319 -10.35 -5.08 25.89
CA GLY A 319 -10.29 -4.21 27.06
C GLY A 319 -9.00 -4.38 27.87
N GLY A 320 -8.45 -5.59 27.94
CA GLY A 320 -7.17 -5.86 28.61
C GLY A 320 -5.98 -5.23 27.90
N LEU A 321 -5.92 -5.30 26.56
CA LEU A 321 -4.85 -4.65 25.79
C LEU A 321 -4.96 -3.12 25.85
N GLU A 322 -6.18 -2.56 25.79
CA GLU A 322 -6.41 -1.12 25.96
C GLU A 322 -6.00 -0.63 27.36
N GLN A 323 -6.23 -1.43 28.41
CA GLN A 323 -5.76 -1.12 29.78
C GLN A 323 -4.24 -1.10 29.88
N GLU A 324 -3.54 -1.94 29.10
CA GLU A 324 -2.08 -1.90 28.94
C GLU A 324 -1.60 -0.76 28.01
N GLY A 325 -2.51 0.11 27.57
CA GLY A 325 -2.23 1.29 26.75
C GLY A 325 -2.13 1.01 25.26
N TYR A 326 -2.57 -0.16 24.80
CA TYR A 326 -2.56 -0.47 23.37
C TYR A 326 -3.70 0.20 22.62
N ARG A 327 -3.40 0.69 21.41
CA ARG A 327 -4.39 1.15 20.43
C ARG A 327 -4.49 0.13 19.31
N PHE A 328 -5.70 -0.34 19.00
CA PHE A 328 -5.93 -1.21 17.85
C PHE A 328 -5.85 -0.40 16.57
N ILE A 329 -4.97 -0.82 15.65
CA ILE A 329 -4.72 -0.17 14.37
C ILE A 329 -5.07 -1.10 13.21
N SER A 330 -5.45 -0.53 12.07
CA SER A 330 -5.68 -1.30 10.84
C SER A 330 -4.33 -1.68 10.20
N LEU A 331 -4.38 -2.62 9.25
CA LEU A 331 -3.23 -3.05 8.47
C LEU A 331 -2.70 -1.90 7.64
N HIS A 332 -3.59 -1.09 7.09
CA HIS A 332 -3.24 0.07 6.28
C HIS A 332 -2.65 1.21 7.12
N GLU A 333 -2.93 1.28 8.42
CA GLU A 333 -2.19 2.17 9.32
C GLU A 333 -0.80 1.60 9.67
N ALA A 334 -0.70 0.28 9.88
CA ALA A 334 0.57 -0.37 10.19
C ALA A 334 1.53 -0.38 8.99
N VAL A 335 0.97 -0.50 7.78
CA VAL A 335 1.63 -0.66 6.48
C VAL A 335 0.89 0.22 5.45
N PRO A 336 1.20 1.53 5.37
CA PRO A 336 0.44 2.48 4.56
C PRO A 336 0.58 2.29 3.06
N PHE A 337 1.69 1.69 2.63
CA PHE A 337 1.93 1.36 1.24
C PHE A 337 2.21 -0.13 1.08
N SER A 338 1.66 -0.73 0.03
CA SER A 338 1.87 -2.13 -0.31
C SER A 338 2.78 -2.25 -1.53
N PRO A 339 3.94 -2.95 -1.45
CA PRO A 339 4.78 -3.21 -2.62
C PRO A 339 3.98 -3.81 -3.77
N ALA A 340 4.06 -3.19 -4.94
CA ALA A 340 3.19 -3.50 -6.07
C ALA A 340 4.01 -3.76 -7.33
N ASN A 341 3.56 -3.22 -8.45
CA ASN A 341 4.07 -3.50 -9.79
C ASN A 341 5.48 -2.93 -10.01
N ARG A 342 6.14 -3.43 -11.05
CA ARG A 342 7.40 -2.89 -11.56
C ARG A 342 7.21 -2.57 -13.04
N LEU A 343 7.65 -1.39 -13.43
CA LEU A 343 7.73 -0.95 -14.82
C LEU A 343 9.18 -1.04 -15.31
N THR A 344 9.41 -1.71 -16.42
CA THR A 344 10.69 -1.68 -17.13
C THR A 344 10.63 -0.67 -18.28
N ILE A 345 11.54 0.29 -18.27
CA ILE A 345 11.54 1.41 -19.22
C ILE A 345 12.38 1.10 -20.45
N GLU A 346 13.60 0.59 -20.27
CA GLU A 346 14.62 0.38 -21.30
C GLU A 346 14.98 1.64 -22.15
N ALA A 347 16.26 1.80 -22.47
CA ALA A 347 16.81 2.84 -23.34
C ALA A 347 16.48 4.31 -23.00
N SER A 348 16.20 4.65 -21.73
CA SER A 348 16.15 6.06 -21.30
C SER A 348 17.57 6.65 -21.24
N PRO A 349 17.81 7.89 -21.70
CA PRO A 349 19.09 8.56 -21.52
C PRO A 349 19.49 8.62 -20.04
N ALA A 350 20.80 8.49 -19.79
CA ALA A 350 21.32 8.46 -18.43
C ALA A 350 20.91 9.72 -17.64
N GLY A 351 20.25 9.51 -16.50
CA GLY A 351 19.84 10.58 -15.59
C GLY A 351 18.47 11.19 -15.85
N LEU A 352 17.70 10.70 -16.83
CA LEU A 352 16.30 11.10 -17.03
C LEU A 352 15.35 10.06 -16.42
N ALA A 353 14.52 10.53 -15.50
CA ALA A 353 13.37 9.78 -14.98
C ALA A 353 12.20 9.83 -15.99
N PRO A 354 11.33 8.81 -16.01
CA PRO A 354 10.05 8.90 -16.73
C PRO A 354 9.17 10.00 -16.12
N MET A 355 8.25 10.53 -16.93
CA MET A 355 7.14 11.36 -16.45
C MET A 355 5.90 10.49 -16.30
N PHE A 356 5.03 10.86 -15.37
CA PHE A 356 3.77 10.15 -15.12
C PHE A 356 2.59 11.12 -15.14
N GLY A 357 1.48 10.69 -15.74
CA GLY A 357 0.21 11.43 -15.81
C GLY A 357 -0.84 10.64 -16.60
N ASP A 358 -2.12 10.96 -16.41
CA ASP A 358 -3.23 10.29 -17.11
C ASP A 358 -3.30 10.74 -18.58
N VAL A 359 -2.59 10.04 -19.46
CA VAL A 359 -2.49 10.38 -20.89
C VAL A 359 -3.65 9.76 -21.67
N THR A 360 -4.07 8.56 -21.26
CA THR A 360 -5.13 7.81 -21.94
C THR A 360 -6.54 8.25 -21.53
N GLY A 361 -6.68 8.97 -20.42
CA GLY A 361 -7.95 9.43 -19.84
C GLY A 361 -8.69 8.31 -19.12
N ASP A 362 -7.98 7.31 -18.58
CA ASP A 362 -8.55 6.19 -17.85
C ASP A 362 -8.51 6.38 -16.32
N GLY A 363 -7.96 7.51 -15.86
CA GLY A 363 -7.89 7.91 -14.46
C GLY A 363 -6.64 7.41 -13.71
N GLN A 364 -5.79 6.60 -14.34
CA GLN A 364 -4.54 6.12 -13.76
C GLN A 364 -3.33 6.71 -14.51
N ALA A 365 -2.16 6.75 -13.86
CA ALA A 365 -0.98 7.31 -14.47
C ALA A 365 -0.38 6.42 -15.56
N ASP A 366 -0.06 7.03 -16.70
CA ASP A 366 0.72 6.44 -17.80
C ASP A 366 2.18 6.92 -17.75
N ALA A 367 3.12 6.14 -18.27
CA ALA A 367 4.54 6.49 -18.28
C ALA A 367 4.96 7.10 -19.62
N VAL A 368 5.46 8.33 -19.59
CA VAL A 368 6.06 9.01 -20.74
C VAL A 368 7.57 9.02 -20.61
N ILE A 369 8.25 8.47 -21.62
CA ILE A 369 9.67 8.15 -21.58
C ILE A 369 10.37 8.85 -22.75
N GLN A 370 11.42 9.59 -22.44
CA GLN A 370 12.33 10.08 -23.48
C GLN A 370 13.34 8.98 -23.83
N GLN A 371 13.49 8.67 -25.12
CA GLN A 371 14.53 7.80 -25.67
C GLN A 371 15.41 8.58 -26.65
N GLU A 372 16.52 8.00 -27.14
CA GLU A 372 17.46 8.71 -28.02
C GLU A 372 16.83 9.21 -29.33
N ASP A 373 15.86 8.50 -29.88
CA ASP A 373 15.25 8.76 -31.19
C ASP A 373 13.74 9.04 -31.14
N ARG A 374 13.09 8.87 -29.98
CA ARG A 374 11.65 9.06 -29.81
C ARG A 374 11.25 9.50 -28.40
N ILE A 375 10.02 9.98 -28.28
CA ILE A 375 9.29 10.06 -27.02
C ILE A 375 8.26 8.95 -27.04
N ALA A 376 8.24 8.12 -26.02
CA ALA A 376 7.46 6.90 -25.92
C ALA A 376 6.43 6.99 -24.79
N LEU A 377 5.38 6.19 -24.91
CA LEU A 377 4.32 6.01 -23.93
C LEU A 377 4.26 4.53 -23.55
N ILE A 378 4.15 4.23 -22.26
CA ILE A 378 3.67 2.94 -21.77
C ILE A 378 2.39 3.22 -21.00
N GLU A 379 1.28 2.66 -21.48
CA GLU A 379 0.00 2.77 -20.78
C GLU A 379 0.09 2.10 -19.41
N GLY A 380 -0.53 2.72 -18.41
CA GLY A 380 -0.55 2.23 -17.05
C GLY A 380 -1.16 0.84 -16.96
N ALA A 381 -0.59 0.02 -16.09
CA ALA A 381 -1.15 -1.27 -15.68
C ALA A 381 -0.57 -1.57 -14.30
N PHE A 382 -0.90 -0.70 -13.34
CA PHE A 382 -0.28 -0.70 -12.02
C PHE A 382 -1.23 -1.05 -10.89
N GLY A 383 -2.46 -1.44 -11.21
CA GLY A 383 -3.48 -1.76 -10.22
C GLY A 383 -3.19 -3.02 -9.41
N TRP A 384 -4.11 -3.27 -8.47
CA TRP A 384 -4.14 -4.44 -7.61
C TRP A 384 -4.98 -5.57 -8.25
N PRO A 385 -4.61 -6.87 -8.10
CA PRO A 385 -3.43 -7.41 -7.42
C PRO A 385 -2.12 -7.15 -8.18
N ARG A 386 -0.99 -7.42 -7.52
CA ARG A 386 0.36 -7.27 -8.07
C ARG A 386 0.59 -8.18 -9.29
N ASN A 387 1.64 -7.88 -10.06
CA ASN A 387 2.11 -8.62 -11.25
C ASN A 387 1.25 -8.43 -12.50
N GLN A 388 0.64 -7.26 -12.66
CA GLN A 388 -0.03 -6.93 -13.91
C GLN A 388 0.96 -6.94 -15.07
N ALA A 389 0.51 -7.42 -16.24
CA ALA A 389 1.33 -7.47 -17.42
C ALA A 389 1.56 -6.03 -17.94
N GLN A 390 2.82 -5.64 -18.05
CA GLN A 390 3.20 -4.35 -18.61
C GLN A 390 2.71 -4.21 -20.05
N GLN A 391 2.07 -3.09 -20.37
CA GLN A 391 1.65 -2.77 -21.73
C GLN A 391 2.87 -2.53 -22.65
N PRO A 392 2.75 -2.84 -23.95
CA PRO A 392 3.84 -2.60 -24.88
C PRO A 392 4.15 -1.10 -25.00
N MET A 393 5.43 -0.77 -25.09
CA MET A 393 5.86 0.60 -25.34
C MET A 393 5.42 1.07 -26.74
N GLN A 394 4.74 2.21 -26.77
CA GLN A 394 4.25 2.87 -27.97
C GLN A 394 5.08 4.12 -28.29
N THR A 395 5.11 4.53 -29.56
CA THR A 395 5.79 5.77 -29.96
C THR A 395 4.80 6.92 -29.94
N TRP A 396 5.02 7.90 -29.05
CA TRP A 396 4.28 9.16 -29.04
C TRP A 396 4.78 10.08 -30.15
N LEU A 397 6.06 10.47 -30.08
CA LEU A 397 6.70 11.30 -31.10
C LEU A 397 7.92 10.55 -31.67
N ALA A 398 8.04 10.47 -32.99
CA ALA A 398 9.19 9.89 -33.69
C ALA A 398 10.41 10.84 -33.72
N ARG A 399 10.68 11.48 -32.58
CA ARG A 399 11.86 12.30 -32.28
C ARG A 399 12.08 12.31 -30.77
N SER A 400 13.33 12.48 -30.35
CA SER A 400 13.62 12.84 -28.96
C SER A 400 13.51 14.36 -28.74
N ALA A 401 13.51 14.80 -27.48
CA ALA A 401 13.70 16.19 -27.13
C ALA A 401 15.16 16.60 -27.33
N SER A 402 15.39 17.78 -27.88
CA SER A 402 16.73 18.37 -27.98
C SER A 402 17.25 18.82 -26.60
N PRO A 403 18.56 19.04 -26.44
CA PRO A 403 19.12 19.54 -25.16
C PRO A 403 18.53 20.88 -24.68
N ASP A 404 17.96 21.67 -25.59
CA ASP A 404 17.32 22.95 -25.28
C ASP A 404 15.82 22.81 -25.01
N GLU A 405 15.25 21.61 -25.11
CA GLU A 405 13.83 21.37 -24.85
C GLU A 405 13.62 20.78 -23.44
N ALA A 406 12.67 21.34 -22.70
CA ALA A 406 12.10 20.72 -21.50
C ALA A 406 10.77 20.06 -21.85
N LEU A 407 10.54 18.89 -21.28
CA LEU A 407 9.28 18.16 -21.37
C LEU A 407 8.56 18.23 -20.03
N LEU A 408 7.23 18.34 -20.07
CA LEU A 408 6.34 18.16 -18.93
C LEU A 408 5.00 17.60 -19.42
N LEU A 409 4.20 17.09 -18.48
CA LEU A 409 2.83 16.66 -18.72
C LEU A 409 1.88 17.66 -18.07
N ALA A 410 0.81 18.03 -18.78
CA ALA A 410 -0.22 18.93 -18.27
C ALA A 410 -1.50 18.76 -19.09
N ASP A 411 -2.66 18.87 -18.44
CA ASP A 411 -3.95 19.02 -19.13
C ASP A 411 -4.05 20.46 -19.67
N ALA A 412 -3.55 20.65 -20.89
CA ALA A 412 -3.41 21.95 -21.52
C ALA A 412 -4.64 22.37 -22.33
N ASP A 413 -5.55 21.45 -22.62
CA ASP A 413 -6.82 21.76 -23.28
C ASP A 413 -8.06 21.56 -22.39
N MET A 414 -7.86 21.17 -21.12
CA MET A 414 -8.87 20.95 -20.08
C MET A 414 -9.87 19.85 -20.44
N ASP A 415 -9.41 18.80 -21.15
CA ASP A 415 -10.22 17.64 -21.48
C ASP A 415 -10.12 16.51 -20.42
N GLY A 416 -9.28 16.70 -19.40
CA GLY A 416 -9.01 15.76 -18.32
C GLY A 416 -7.85 14.80 -18.59
N ARG A 417 -7.20 14.88 -19.76
CA ARG A 417 -6.01 14.09 -20.10
C ARG A 417 -4.75 14.95 -20.00
N ALA A 418 -3.62 14.29 -19.86
CA ALA A 418 -2.32 14.93 -19.90
C ALA A 418 -1.77 15.00 -21.33
N GLU A 419 -1.48 16.21 -21.80
CA GLU A 419 -0.71 16.45 -23.01
C GLU A 419 0.79 16.45 -22.74
N LEU A 420 1.56 16.09 -23.78
CA LEU A 420 2.99 16.34 -23.80
C LEU A 420 3.28 17.80 -24.14
N ILE A 421 3.79 18.56 -23.17
CA ILE A 421 4.23 19.93 -23.37
C ILE A 421 5.73 19.97 -23.65
N VAL A 422 6.11 20.76 -24.65
CA VAL A 422 7.50 20.98 -25.05
C VAL A 422 7.82 22.46 -24.97
N TYR A 423 8.74 22.83 -24.08
CA TYR A 423 9.25 24.19 -23.95
C TYR A 423 10.69 24.29 -24.46
N ASN A 424 10.93 25.10 -25.49
CA ASN A 424 12.26 25.34 -26.01
C ASN A 424 12.92 26.51 -25.26
N LYS A 425 13.88 26.21 -24.41
CA LYS A 425 14.62 27.16 -23.55
C LYS A 425 15.37 28.23 -24.35
N ALA A 426 15.82 27.92 -25.57
CA ALA A 426 16.59 28.86 -26.38
C ALA A 426 15.69 29.93 -27.03
N SER A 427 14.53 29.52 -27.54
CA SER A 427 13.60 30.41 -28.28
C SER A 427 12.44 30.93 -27.46
N GLY A 428 12.10 30.28 -26.35
CA GLY A 428 10.88 30.55 -25.59
C GLY A 428 9.63 29.84 -26.13
N LEU A 429 9.73 29.13 -27.26
CA LEU A 429 8.57 28.48 -27.89
C LEU A 429 7.97 27.39 -26.99
N LEU A 430 6.68 27.50 -26.73
CA LEU A 430 5.87 26.51 -26.01
C LEU A 430 4.94 25.78 -26.99
N GLN A 431 4.96 24.46 -26.94
CA GLN A 431 4.18 23.58 -27.81
C GLN A 431 3.53 22.45 -27.03
N TYR A 432 2.52 21.82 -27.61
CA TYR A 432 1.92 20.60 -27.06
C TYR A 432 1.68 19.54 -28.13
N SER A 433 1.52 18.29 -27.70
CA SER A 433 1.07 17.16 -28.49
C SER A 433 0.07 16.34 -27.66
N THR A 434 -1.04 15.94 -28.27
CA THR A 434 -2.08 15.10 -27.64
C THR A 434 -1.88 13.64 -28.03
N TRP A 435 -2.39 12.72 -27.19
CA TRP A 435 -2.44 11.29 -27.50
C TRP A 435 -3.84 10.90 -27.98
N ASN A 436 -3.95 10.15 -29.09
CA ASN A 436 -5.24 9.71 -29.65
C ASN A 436 -5.54 8.22 -29.45
N GLY A 437 -4.75 7.52 -28.62
CA GLY A 437 -4.85 6.07 -28.41
C GLY A 437 -3.96 5.23 -29.34
N THR A 438 -3.33 5.82 -30.36
CA THR A 438 -2.43 5.07 -31.27
C THR A 438 -1.14 5.81 -31.61
N ASN A 439 -1.17 7.14 -31.65
CA ASN A 439 -0.02 7.99 -31.90
C ASN A 439 -0.24 9.37 -31.30
N GLY A 440 0.86 10.10 -31.13
CA GLY A 440 0.81 11.51 -30.80
C GLY A 440 0.44 12.38 -32.00
N SER A 441 -0.26 13.49 -31.74
CA SER A 441 -0.44 14.55 -32.71
C SER A 441 0.90 15.21 -33.06
N ALA A 442 0.98 15.89 -34.21
CA ALA A 442 2.09 16.81 -34.46
C ALA A 442 2.11 17.93 -33.41
N LEU A 443 3.31 18.44 -33.10
CA LEU A 443 3.46 19.54 -32.16
C LEU A 443 2.76 20.80 -32.67
N ALA A 444 1.81 21.30 -31.88
CA ALA A 444 1.11 22.55 -32.10
C ALA A 444 1.69 23.63 -31.19
N ALA A 445 1.87 24.85 -31.72
CA ALA A 445 2.36 25.97 -30.92
C ALA A 445 1.25 26.54 -30.03
N ILE A 446 1.57 26.76 -28.75
CA ILE A 446 0.74 27.52 -27.80
C ILE A 446 1.12 29.00 -27.91
N GLY A 447 2.42 29.30 -27.88
CA GLY A 447 2.95 30.66 -27.93
C GLY A 447 4.42 30.74 -27.54
N GLU A 448 4.87 31.93 -27.17
CA GLU A 448 6.24 32.19 -26.72
C GLU A 448 6.23 32.67 -25.26
N LEU A 449 6.99 31.98 -24.41
CA LEU A 449 7.34 32.36 -23.05
C LEU A 449 8.70 33.08 -23.03
N PRO A 450 9.13 33.68 -21.91
CA PRO A 450 10.51 34.12 -21.76
C PRO A 450 11.47 32.98 -22.08
N ALA A 451 12.55 33.24 -22.80
CA ALA A 451 13.61 32.26 -23.00
C ALA A 451 14.39 32.01 -21.69
N GLN A 452 15.03 30.85 -21.57
CA GLN A 452 15.87 30.49 -20.41
C GLN A 452 15.10 30.42 -19.09
N LEU A 453 13.86 29.92 -19.09
CA LEU A 453 13.19 29.52 -17.85
C LEU A 453 13.97 28.36 -17.20
N GLU A 454 14.14 28.44 -15.90
CA GLU A 454 14.86 27.46 -15.07
C GLU A 454 13.97 26.27 -14.70
N SER A 455 12.66 26.53 -14.54
CA SER A 455 11.61 25.53 -14.34
C SER A 455 10.32 25.99 -15.01
N LEU A 456 9.43 25.04 -15.28
CA LEU A 456 8.07 25.25 -15.76
C LEU A 456 7.20 24.12 -15.21
N GLN A 457 6.11 24.44 -14.52
CA GLN A 457 5.19 23.48 -13.89
C GLN A 457 3.75 23.91 -14.16
N PRO A 458 2.84 22.97 -14.49
CA PRO A 458 1.43 23.29 -14.62
C PRO A 458 0.84 23.61 -13.25
N LEU A 459 -0.06 24.58 -13.21
CA LEU A 459 -0.75 25.00 -12.00
C LEU A 459 -2.23 24.65 -12.15
N LYS A 460 -2.71 23.76 -11.28
CA LYS A 460 -4.14 23.46 -11.20
C LYS A 460 -4.84 24.58 -10.43
N THR A 461 -5.87 25.17 -11.05
CA THR A 461 -6.70 26.19 -10.42
C THR A 461 -8.18 25.88 -10.61
N GLU A 462 -8.94 25.97 -9.52
CA GLU A 462 -10.39 26.10 -9.61
C GLU A 462 -10.75 27.58 -9.84
N GLN A 463 -10.77 28.02 -11.10
CA GLN A 463 -11.56 29.20 -11.47
C GLN A 463 -12.84 28.76 -12.18
N PRO A 464 -14.00 28.74 -11.48
CA PRO A 464 -15.26 28.41 -12.10
C PRO A 464 -15.56 29.34 -13.28
N GLY A 465 -15.58 28.80 -14.50
CA GLY A 465 -16.07 29.49 -15.70
C GLY A 465 -15.03 30.21 -16.55
N THR A 466 -13.74 30.05 -16.28
CA THR A 466 -12.66 30.48 -17.21
C THR A 466 -11.94 29.25 -17.75
N ALA A 467 -11.98 29.07 -19.06
CA ALA A 467 -11.16 28.07 -19.75
C ALA A 467 -9.71 28.61 -19.82
N SER A 468 -9.00 28.58 -18.70
CA SER A 468 -7.62 29.04 -18.59
C SER A 468 -6.74 27.95 -18.02
N VAL A 469 -5.63 27.69 -18.71
CA VAL A 469 -4.55 26.86 -18.17
C VAL A 469 -3.47 27.77 -17.62
N GLU A 470 -3.00 27.47 -16.42
CA GLU A 470 -1.99 28.26 -15.73
C GLU A 470 -0.71 27.43 -15.53
N TRP A 471 0.43 28.11 -15.51
CA TRP A 471 1.72 27.51 -15.18
C TRP A 471 2.53 28.47 -14.31
N LEU A 472 3.45 27.90 -13.54
CA LEU A 472 4.47 28.64 -12.82
C LEU A 472 5.84 28.32 -13.38
N ALA A 473 6.69 29.32 -13.46
CA ALA A 473 8.06 29.16 -13.87
C ALA A 473 9.02 29.94 -12.96
N ARG A 474 10.28 29.51 -12.92
CA ARG A 474 11.36 30.28 -12.30
C ARG A 474 12.27 30.87 -13.35
N GLN A 475 12.66 32.12 -13.17
CA GLN A 475 13.67 32.77 -13.99
C GLN A 475 14.48 33.76 -13.16
N GLN A 476 15.80 33.59 -13.12
CA GLN A 476 16.73 34.47 -12.40
C GLN A 476 16.31 34.70 -10.93
N GLY A 477 15.92 33.61 -10.25
CA GLY A 477 15.47 33.65 -8.86
C GLY A 477 14.14 34.38 -8.65
N LYS A 478 13.30 34.50 -9.67
CA LYS A 478 11.94 35.07 -9.57
C LYS A 478 10.90 34.11 -10.08
N LEU A 479 9.71 34.18 -9.48
CA LEU A 479 8.53 33.45 -9.92
C LEU A 479 7.85 34.20 -11.07
N ILE A 480 7.53 33.47 -12.13
CA ILE A 480 6.80 33.93 -13.30
C ILE A 480 5.43 33.22 -13.32
N ASP A 481 4.36 34.01 -13.30
CA ASP A 481 3.00 33.52 -13.51
C ASP A 481 2.72 33.48 -15.01
N ILE A 482 2.18 32.37 -15.51
CA ILE A 482 1.87 32.16 -16.92
C ILE A 482 0.40 31.73 -17.02
N SER A 483 -0.32 32.32 -17.96
CA SER A 483 -1.70 31.95 -18.27
C SER A 483 -1.93 31.83 -19.77
N PHE A 484 -2.67 30.80 -20.16
CA PHE A 484 -3.22 30.63 -21.49
C PHE A 484 -4.74 30.65 -21.39
N ALA A 485 -5.36 31.71 -21.89
CA ALA A 485 -6.80 31.90 -21.87
C ALA A 485 -7.27 32.51 -23.19
N ASP A 486 -8.40 32.05 -23.70
CA ASP A 486 -9.00 32.54 -24.96
C ASP A 486 -8.01 32.58 -26.14
N GLY A 487 -7.13 31.58 -26.22
CA GLY A 487 -6.10 31.47 -27.28
C GLY A 487 -4.95 32.45 -27.15
N THR A 488 -4.84 33.16 -26.02
CA THR A 488 -3.77 34.13 -25.75
C THR A 488 -2.90 33.65 -24.61
N LEU A 489 -1.60 33.55 -24.87
CA LEU A 489 -0.58 33.29 -23.86
C LEU A 489 -0.09 34.62 -23.27
N SER A 490 -0.14 34.74 -21.95
CA SER A 490 0.41 35.88 -21.20
C SER A 490 1.25 35.40 -20.03
N TRP A 491 2.20 36.24 -19.60
CA TRP A 491 3.03 35.97 -18.44
C TRP A 491 3.44 37.27 -17.76
N GLU A 492 3.68 37.18 -16.45
CA GLU A 492 4.17 38.29 -15.65
C GLU A 492 5.17 37.84 -14.60
N GLU A 493 6.16 38.69 -14.35
CA GLU A 493 7.10 38.50 -13.26
C GLU A 493 6.45 38.94 -11.94
N THR A 494 6.46 38.06 -10.95
CA THR A 494 5.91 38.37 -9.62
C THR A 494 6.95 39.05 -8.72
N ALA A 495 6.50 39.58 -7.59
CA ALA A 495 7.39 40.14 -6.57
C ALA A 495 8.11 39.08 -5.71
N ILE A 496 7.83 37.79 -5.91
CA ILE A 496 8.41 36.70 -5.11
C ILE A 496 9.82 36.39 -5.60
N ALA A 497 10.79 36.56 -4.70
CA ALA A 497 12.17 36.11 -4.90
C ALA A 497 12.33 34.69 -4.36
N LEU A 498 12.82 33.80 -5.21
CA LEU A 498 13.05 32.38 -4.94
C LEU A 498 14.56 32.11 -4.87
N PRO A 499 15.05 31.35 -3.89
CA PRO A 499 16.45 30.96 -3.85
C PRO A 499 16.81 30.03 -5.02
N ASP A 500 18.00 30.23 -5.61
CA ASP A 500 18.41 29.54 -6.84
C ASP A 500 18.56 28.01 -6.67
N GLU A 501 18.84 27.52 -5.47
CA GLU A 501 19.08 26.09 -5.22
C GLU A 501 17.84 25.36 -4.70
N ASP A 502 16.74 26.07 -4.44
CA ASP A 502 15.52 25.49 -3.89
C ASP A 502 14.69 24.82 -4.98
N GLN A 503 14.13 23.67 -4.65
CA GLN A 503 13.18 22.96 -5.50
C GLN A 503 11.81 23.60 -5.37
N LEU A 504 11.08 23.67 -6.49
CA LEU A 504 9.70 24.12 -6.52
C LEU A 504 8.80 22.92 -6.73
N GLN A 505 7.72 22.82 -5.97
CA GLN A 505 6.63 21.88 -6.21
C GLN A 505 5.30 22.62 -6.04
N LEU A 506 4.27 22.08 -6.67
CA LEU A 506 2.89 22.53 -6.52
C LEU A 506 2.10 21.41 -5.87
N GLY A 507 1.15 21.79 -5.02
CA GLY A 507 0.27 20.84 -4.38
C GLY A 507 -0.89 21.52 -3.68
N GLN A 508 -1.99 20.80 -3.50
CA GLN A 508 -3.20 21.29 -2.89
C GLN A 508 -3.16 21.15 -1.36
N LEU A 509 -2.75 22.18 -0.64
CA LEU A 509 -2.53 22.08 0.80
C LEU A 509 -3.77 22.43 1.63
N ASP A 510 -4.68 23.23 1.09
CA ASP A 510 -5.88 23.66 1.78
C ASP A 510 -7.14 22.82 1.46
N GLY A 511 -7.13 22.10 0.34
CA GLY A 511 -8.25 21.27 -0.13
C GLY A 511 -9.30 22.04 -0.93
N GLU A 512 -9.04 23.28 -1.33
CA GLU A 512 -10.01 24.19 -1.97
C GLU A 512 -9.78 24.36 -3.49
N GLY A 513 -9.14 23.38 -4.13
CA GLY A 513 -9.04 23.28 -5.60
C GLY A 513 -7.91 24.07 -6.26
N SER A 514 -7.25 24.97 -5.54
CA SER A 514 -6.10 25.73 -6.03
C SER A 514 -4.82 25.25 -5.38
N GLU A 515 -3.78 25.04 -6.17
CA GLU A 515 -2.49 24.60 -5.63
C GLU A 515 -1.69 25.74 -4.99
N GLU A 516 -0.99 25.41 -3.92
CA GLU A 516 0.06 26.22 -3.32
C GLU A 516 1.43 25.94 -3.94
N LEU A 517 2.28 26.97 -3.96
CA LEU A 517 3.70 26.82 -4.27
C LEU A 517 4.48 26.43 -3.02
N LEU A 518 5.21 25.32 -3.10
CA LEU A 518 6.17 24.87 -2.10
C LEU A 518 7.59 25.17 -2.56
N VAL A 519 8.35 25.85 -1.71
CA VAL A 519 9.78 26.16 -1.92
C VAL A 519 10.59 25.31 -0.94
N ILE A 520 11.24 24.29 -1.48
CA ILE A 520 11.85 23.20 -0.72
C ILE A 520 13.38 23.36 -0.73
N PRO A 521 14.03 23.49 0.43
CA PRO A 521 15.47 23.65 0.50
C PRO A 521 16.21 22.36 0.08
N PRO A 522 17.28 22.44 -0.72
CA PRO A 522 17.95 21.28 -1.32
C PRO A 522 18.64 20.38 -0.30
N THR A 523 19.01 20.93 0.86
CA THR A 523 19.72 20.17 1.91
C THR A 523 18.78 19.48 2.90
N GLY A 524 17.46 19.69 2.76
CA GLY A 524 16.46 19.26 3.75
C GLY A 524 16.67 19.88 5.14
N ASN A 525 17.50 20.92 5.26
CA ASN A 525 17.66 21.68 6.50
C ASN A 525 16.75 22.90 6.47
N GLY A 526 16.01 23.13 7.55
CA GLY A 526 15.11 24.27 7.69
C GLY A 526 13.66 23.87 7.55
N SER A 527 12.90 24.63 6.77
CA SER A 527 11.46 24.48 6.58
C SER A 527 11.15 24.63 5.11
N ILE A 528 10.11 23.95 4.64
CA ILE A 528 9.52 24.23 3.34
C ILE A 528 8.73 25.54 3.51
N MET A 529 8.96 26.51 2.63
CA MET A 529 8.14 27.73 2.61
C MET A 529 6.96 27.52 1.66
N THR A 530 5.76 27.88 2.09
CA THR A 530 4.56 27.78 1.25
C THR A 530 4.05 29.16 0.86
N TYR A 531 3.53 29.28 -0.35
CA TYR A 531 2.90 30.48 -0.86
C TYR A 531 1.53 30.10 -1.44
N SER A 532 0.50 30.87 -1.11
CA SER A 532 -0.84 30.72 -1.70
C SER A 532 -1.14 31.90 -2.60
N ARG A 533 -1.85 31.65 -3.70
CA ARG A 533 -2.32 32.68 -4.63
C ARG A 533 -3.62 33.28 -4.14
N GLN A 534 -3.63 34.59 -3.88
CA GLN A 534 -4.84 35.30 -3.47
C GLN A 534 -5.76 35.52 -4.68
N ALA A 535 -7.06 35.80 -4.43
CA ALA A 535 -8.05 36.04 -5.48
C ALA A 535 -7.74 37.21 -6.43
N ASN A 536 -6.80 38.09 -6.07
CA ASN A 536 -6.30 39.17 -6.93
C ASN A 536 -5.07 38.76 -7.77
N GLY A 537 -4.72 37.47 -7.81
CA GLY A 537 -3.58 36.91 -8.52
C GLY A 537 -2.24 37.02 -7.78
N VAL A 538 -2.19 37.65 -6.60
CA VAL A 538 -0.93 37.88 -5.88
C VAL A 538 -0.58 36.70 -5.00
N TRP A 539 0.63 36.17 -5.16
CA TRP A 539 1.22 35.19 -4.25
C TRP A 539 1.65 35.82 -2.93
N VAL A 540 1.27 35.19 -1.82
CA VAL A 540 1.65 35.60 -0.46
C VAL A 540 2.17 34.40 0.31
N ALA A 541 3.14 34.63 1.20
CA ALA A 541 3.63 33.57 2.08
C ALA A 541 2.47 33.07 2.96
N ALA A 542 2.20 31.76 2.87
CA ALA A 542 1.10 31.09 3.56
C ALA A 542 1.57 30.43 4.87
N GLY A 543 2.80 29.92 4.91
CA GLY A 543 3.34 29.29 6.11
C GLY A 543 4.67 28.59 5.90
N THR A 544 4.99 27.72 6.86
CA THR A 544 6.17 26.86 6.78
C THR A 544 5.84 25.45 7.24
N ILE A 545 6.30 24.45 6.50
CA ILE A 545 6.21 23.04 6.88
C ILE A 545 7.57 22.62 7.46
N PRO A 546 7.63 22.15 8.72
CA PRO A 546 8.87 21.67 9.30
C PRO A 546 9.32 20.38 8.61
N ILE A 547 10.61 20.28 8.28
CA ILE A 547 11.21 19.02 7.81
C ILE A 547 11.74 18.27 9.04
N PRO A 548 11.27 17.04 9.33
CA PRO A 548 11.78 16.26 10.46
C PRO A 548 13.29 16.02 10.38
N ASP A 549 13.96 16.01 11.54
CA ASP A 549 15.42 15.95 11.63
C ASP A 549 16.02 14.66 11.03
N ASP A 550 15.31 13.54 11.16
CA ASP A 550 15.65 12.23 10.63
C ASP A 550 15.44 12.11 9.11
N MET A 551 14.79 13.10 8.50
CA MET A 551 14.53 13.19 7.06
C MET A 551 15.51 14.10 6.32
N LYS A 552 16.50 14.66 7.01
CA LYS A 552 17.55 15.43 6.34
C LYS A 552 18.20 14.61 5.24
N LYS A 553 18.40 15.22 4.07
CA LYS A 553 18.92 14.59 2.83
C LYS A 553 17.93 13.65 2.12
N SER A 554 16.67 13.61 2.55
CA SER A 554 15.61 12.92 1.79
C SER A 554 15.26 13.71 0.54
N GLN A 555 14.79 12.99 -0.48
CA GLN A 555 14.00 13.58 -1.55
C GLN A 555 12.61 13.86 -0.98
N LEU A 556 12.05 15.03 -1.27
CA LEU A 556 10.75 15.46 -0.79
C LEU A 556 9.80 15.52 -1.98
N LEU A 557 8.58 15.02 -1.80
CA LEU A 557 7.48 15.04 -2.75
C LEU A 557 6.22 15.48 -2.02
N VAL A 558 5.22 15.94 -2.77
CA VAL A 558 3.87 16.20 -2.26
C VAL A 558 2.84 15.47 -3.10
N GLN A 559 1.85 14.86 -2.44
CA GLN A 559 0.69 14.22 -3.05
C GLN A 559 -0.32 13.81 -1.96
N ASP A 560 -1.62 13.83 -2.25
CA ASP A 560 -2.70 13.38 -1.37
C ASP A 560 -2.67 11.85 -1.19
N THR A 561 -2.01 11.34 -0.16
CA THR A 561 -1.80 9.90 -0.01
C THR A 561 -2.96 9.16 0.68
N ASN A 562 -3.89 9.88 1.31
CA ASN A 562 -5.05 9.32 2.00
C ASN A 562 -6.38 9.57 1.26
N GLY A 563 -6.39 10.43 0.24
CA GLY A 563 -7.56 10.78 -0.56
C GLY A 563 -8.48 11.81 0.10
N ASP A 564 -7.98 12.60 1.05
CA ASP A 564 -8.78 13.61 1.75
C ASP A 564 -8.89 14.96 1.02
N GLY A 565 -8.26 15.06 -0.15
CA GLY A 565 -8.19 16.23 -1.01
C GLY A 565 -7.07 17.20 -0.67
N ARG A 566 -6.22 16.88 0.32
CA ARG A 566 -5.04 17.66 0.70
C ARG A 566 -3.77 16.86 0.46
N ASP A 567 -2.79 17.49 -0.18
CA ASP A 567 -1.51 16.87 -0.40
C ASP A 567 -0.71 16.74 0.90
N ASP A 568 -0.13 15.55 1.08
CA ASP A 568 0.75 15.18 2.17
C ASP A 568 2.21 15.40 1.80
N LEU A 569 3.08 15.50 2.81
CA LEU A 569 4.52 15.54 2.59
C LEU A 569 5.11 14.13 2.62
N ILE A 570 5.70 13.69 1.51
CA ILE A 570 6.39 12.42 1.38
C ILE A 570 7.90 12.66 1.38
N ALA A 571 8.63 11.89 2.17
CA ALA A 571 10.08 11.99 2.24
C ALA A 571 10.73 10.61 2.09
N TYR A 572 11.68 10.53 1.15
CA TYR A 572 12.39 9.30 0.79
C TYR A 572 13.89 9.45 0.98
N LEU A 573 14.51 8.52 1.72
CA LEU A 573 15.95 8.44 1.90
C LEU A 573 16.54 7.26 1.10
N PRO A 574 17.14 7.50 -0.10
CA PRO A 574 17.60 6.44 -0.99
C PRO A 574 18.64 5.51 -0.35
N SER A 575 19.51 6.04 0.52
CA SER A 575 20.55 5.25 1.16
C SER A 575 20.04 4.16 2.10
N SER A 576 18.80 4.28 2.59
CA SER A 576 18.18 3.30 3.48
C SER A 576 16.88 2.72 2.94
N GLY A 577 16.33 3.24 1.82
CA GLY A 577 15.02 2.83 1.31
C GLY A 577 13.87 3.21 2.26
N VAL A 578 14.08 4.21 3.11
CA VAL A 578 13.06 4.62 4.10
C VAL A 578 12.18 5.68 3.48
N TRP A 579 10.88 5.51 3.65
CA TRP A 579 9.84 6.46 3.29
C TRP A 579 9.10 6.86 4.55
N GLN A 580 8.70 8.12 4.64
CA GLN A 580 7.82 8.55 5.71
C GLN A 580 6.93 9.68 5.20
N VAL A 581 5.66 9.57 5.58
CA VAL A 581 4.61 10.50 5.22
C VAL A 581 4.30 11.36 6.43
N THR A 582 4.11 12.64 6.18
CA THR A 582 3.58 13.59 7.16
C THR A 582 2.24 14.09 6.63
N LEU A 583 1.18 13.64 7.29
CA LEU A 583 -0.19 13.90 6.89
C LEU A 583 -0.56 15.37 7.11
N ASN A 584 -1.21 15.97 6.12
CA ASN A 584 -1.75 17.31 6.20
C ASN A 584 -3.14 17.28 6.86
N GLN A 585 -3.20 17.68 8.13
CA GLN A 585 -4.46 17.69 8.90
C GLN A 585 -5.30 18.96 8.64
N GLY A 586 -4.89 19.78 7.68
CA GLY A 586 -5.47 21.09 7.41
C GLY A 586 -5.12 22.14 8.47
N ASN A 587 -5.48 23.40 8.20
CA ASN A 587 -5.24 24.54 9.10
C ASN A 587 -3.77 24.70 9.55
N GLY A 588 -2.82 24.24 8.72
CA GLY A 588 -1.38 24.28 9.02
C GLY A 588 -0.91 23.23 10.03
N ALA A 589 -1.72 22.22 10.36
CA ALA A 589 -1.32 21.11 11.21
C ALA A 589 -0.77 19.94 10.37
N TRP A 590 0.41 19.45 10.74
CA TRP A 590 1.13 18.39 10.05
C TRP A 590 1.49 17.29 11.04
N THR A 591 1.08 16.05 10.76
CA THR A 591 1.27 14.92 11.68
C THR A 591 2.02 13.80 10.96
N PRO A 592 3.26 13.47 11.36
CA PRO A 592 3.95 12.30 10.85
C PRO A 592 3.11 11.05 11.10
N MET A 593 2.98 10.19 10.10
CA MET A 593 2.46 8.85 10.34
C MET A 593 3.29 8.17 11.42
N ASP A 594 2.65 7.38 12.27
CA ASP A 594 3.37 6.70 13.34
C ASP A 594 4.50 5.86 12.75
N ASN A 595 4.22 5.00 11.77
CA ASN A 595 5.18 4.08 11.18
C ASN A 595 5.80 4.63 9.87
N PRO A 596 7.14 4.81 9.82
CA PRO A 596 7.82 4.94 8.54
C PRO A 596 7.71 3.63 7.74
N TYR A 597 7.61 3.76 6.43
CA TYR A 597 7.57 2.65 5.50
C TYR A 597 8.98 2.29 4.99
N GLY A 598 9.21 0.99 4.79
CA GLY A 598 10.50 0.46 4.35
C GLY A 598 11.34 -0.18 5.48
N PRO A 599 12.59 -0.61 5.19
CA PRO A 599 13.37 -0.33 3.98
C PRO A 599 12.75 -0.93 2.71
N TRP A 600 12.48 -0.10 1.71
CA TRP A 600 11.96 -0.46 0.40
C TRP A 600 12.63 0.39 -0.67
N ALA A 601 13.09 -0.25 -1.74
CA ALA A 601 13.76 0.42 -2.84
C ALA A 601 14.98 1.25 -2.39
N SER A 602 15.84 0.67 -1.56
CA SER A 602 17.14 1.24 -1.21
C SER A 602 18.10 1.18 -2.40
N GLY A 603 18.89 2.23 -2.57
CA GLY A 603 19.84 2.31 -3.68
C GLY A 603 20.42 3.71 -3.85
N VAL A 604 21.68 3.77 -4.28
CA VAL A 604 22.33 5.04 -4.59
C VAL A 604 21.76 5.59 -5.90
N ASN A 605 21.48 6.90 -5.93
CA ASN A 605 20.92 7.62 -7.09
C ASN A 605 19.51 7.17 -7.53
N ARG A 606 18.78 6.40 -6.71
CA ARG A 606 17.36 6.18 -6.95
C ARG A 606 16.59 7.48 -6.84
N ILE A 607 15.60 7.67 -7.68
CA ILE A 607 14.77 8.87 -7.77
C ILE A 607 13.37 8.52 -7.27
N ALA A 608 12.85 9.28 -6.30
CA ALA A 608 11.47 9.13 -5.84
C ALA A 608 10.52 9.80 -6.83
N LEU A 609 9.38 9.15 -7.05
CA LEU A 609 8.28 9.58 -7.89
C LEU A 609 6.97 9.35 -7.13
N THR A 610 5.94 10.11 -7.47
CA THR A 610 4.57 9.94 -6.97
C THR A 610 3.60 10.27 -8.08
N ALA A 611 2.47 9.57 -8.11
CA ALA A 611 1.32 9.76 -8.98
C ALA A 611 0.16 8.90 -8.43
N ASP A 612 -1.04 9.05 -8.98
CA ASP A 612 -2.11 8.05 -8.81
C ASP A 612 -1.87 6.93 -9.85
N PHE A 613 -1.15 5.87 -9.47
CA PHE A 613 -0.74 4.82 -10.41
C PHE A 613 -1.86 3.81 -10.68
N ASP A 614 -2.72 3.55 -9.69
CA ASP A 614 -3.82 2.58 -9.81
C ASP A 614 -5.20 3.20 -10.06
N GLY A 615 -5.30 4.54 -10.08
CA GLY A 615 -6.52 5.27 -10.38
C GLY A 615 -7.52 5.30 -9.22
N ASN A 616 -7.04 5.08 -7.99
CA ASN A 616 -7.90 5.05 -6.80
C ASN A 616 -8.15 6.44 -6.19
N GLY A 617 -7.58 7.50 -6.78
CA GLY A 617 -7.68 8.88 -6.32
C GLY A 617 -6.68 9.24 -5.21
N LYS A 618 -5.74 8.34 -4.88
CA LYS A 618 -4.71 8.56 -3.86
C LYS A 618 -3.32 8.57 -4.48
N GLY A 619 -2.43 9.28 -3.81
CA GLY A 619 -1.02 9.36 -4.12
C GLY A 619 -0.28 8.09 -3.75
N ASP A 620 0.20 7.40 -4.77
CA ASP A 620 1.10 6.28 -4.64
C ASP A 620 2.57 6.73 -4.67
N ILE A 621 3.48 5.83 -4.27
CA ILE A 621 4.93 6.09 -4.30
C ILE A 621 5.64 5.14 -5.24
N ALA A 622 6.69 5.65 -5.87
CA ALA A 622 7.55 4.87 -6.74
C ALA A 622 9.02 5.27 -6.64
N SER A 623 9.90 4.31 -6.94
CA SER A 623 11.35 4.51 -6.97
C SER A 623 11.89 4.12 -8.34
N TYR A 624 12.48 5.08 -9.05
CA TYR A 624 13.18 4.84 -10.30
C TYR A 624 14.66 4.52 -10.03
N ASP A 625 15.10 3.37 -10.54
CA ASP A 625 16.50 2.97 -10.59
C ASP A 625 17.10 3.30 -11.97
N PRO A 626 17.90 4.38 -12.11
CA PRO A 626 18.45 4.76 -13.40
C PRO A 626 19.51 3.78 -13.93
N LYS A 627 20.06 2.90 -13.07
CA LYS A 627 21.05 1.90 -13.46
C LYS A 627 20.38 0.69 -14.09
N GLU A 628 19.31 0.22 -13.47
CA GLU A 628 18.55 -0.94 -13.96
C GLU A 628 17.41 -0.54 -14.92
N GLN A 629 17.10 0.76 -15.01
CA GLN A 629 16.02 1.34 -15.81
C GLN A 629 14.64 0.74 -15.50
N VAL A 630 14.35 0.61 -14.21
CA VAL A 630 13.08 0.13 -13.69
C VAL A 630 12.48 1.13 -12.71
N VAL A 631 11.16 1.19 -12.67
CA VAL A 631 10.38 1.87 -11.63
C VAL A 631 9.73 0.80 -10.79
N ASP A 632 10.04 0.79 -9.49
CA ASP A 632 9.38 -0.05 -8.50
C ASP A 632 8.25 0.76 -7.85
N LEU A 633 7.02 0.24 -7.81
CA LEU A 633 5.84 0.92 -7.30
C LEU A 633 5.37 0.33 -5.96
N SER A 634 4.77 1.17 -5.13
CA SER A 634 4.06 0.78 -3.92
C SER A 634 2.78 1.61 -3.80
N LEU A 635 1.63 0.93 -3.81
CA LEU A 635 0.32 1.57 -3.85
C LEU A 635 -0.13 1.98 -2.44
N SER A 636 -0.80 3.12 -2.33
CA SER A 636 -1.38 3.63 -1.08
C SER A 636 -2.70 2.94 -0.78
N PHE A 637 -2.84 2.45 0.45
CA PHE A 637 -4.10 1.94 0.97
C PHE A 637 -4.55 2.70 2.21
N GLN A 638 -3.95 3.88 2.46
CA GLN A 638 -4.26 4.68 3.64
C GLN A 638 -5.76 5.00 3.71
N PRO A 639 -6.36 4.98 4.91
CA PRO A 639 -7.81 5.10 5.09
C PRO A 639 -8.34 6.52 4.82
#